data_AF-A0A2N2PRX1-F1
#
_entry.id   AF-A0A2N2PRX1-F1
#
_cell.length_a   1.000
_cell.length_b   1.000
_cell.length_c   1.000
_cell.angle_alpha   90.00
_cell.angle_beta   90.00
_cell.angle_gamma   90.00
#
_symmetry.space_group_name_H-M   'P 1'
#
loop_
_entity.id
_entity.type
_entity.pdbx_description
1 polymer ?
#
loop_
_entity_poly.entity_id
_entity_poly.type
_entity_poly.pdbx_seq_one_letter_code
_entity_poly.pdbx_strand_id
1 'polypeptide(L)'
;MAGLPPAAPTSIWASRIPRPPSSLRFSTRATRSRDRNDPPLSPPAQLHGQLVRHVEVNPKELNVTPEELDEILHVLREVGEDIANVEVKRAEGGLPKRLWETLSAFANTPGGGTIILGLDEEIGFRVVDVRDPARLQSDLASLCDLMEPPLRPLIQVHTVEGRPVVVAEIPETPHTQKPCHYRGAGLMTGAFIRVADGDRQLTQYEIQVYLDGRGQPTYDLAPVPDKSLSDLDAALLDSFIARLRARPDAPYRDWDRQRLLQVFRILVEHEGRLAPSLAGYLCFGIYPQDTFASLHLSVVRYPTERPGEVSTRGERLLDNVKAEGPLVALLRQGMNAILRNLQRRAIVQGLFRRDVWEYPIEALREALVNALAHRDYSPLARGTPVQVRIFPDRLEVENPGGLFGPVTVERLGEPGLLATRNTHLMRLLEDLPDEDGHVVCENRGTGITAMLEALRAAGMEPPRFDDRRTTFRLTFSNAGLLDDTTLAWLNRFAAYDLNDAQRLALAYLRREGRLTNADYRRLNPGLDSAEVTRQLADLVRRGLLAQHGTRRWTRYTLAGQATSAAPPNGSATSENLAPLPVDRSSQSVELAGESVELAREPVELVEESVELVGESVELVPKSIEHPLSSIELARHVSPERMRATILAQCSIAALTSQELAARLRRDQTYLLNRYLSSLVAEGLLERVGTATTDPHVAYRTTEAGRAWLSEVEARL
;
A
#
# COMPACT_ATOMS: atom_id res chain seq x y z
N MET A 1 -4.53 37.97 -66.86
CA MET A 1 -3.44 37.47 -66.01
C MET A 1 -4.12 36.71 -64.87
N ALA A 2 -4.43 35.42 -65.03
CA ALA A 2 -3.56 34.25 -64.73
C ALA A 2 -3.06 34.27 -63.26
N GLY A 3 -3.27 33.29 -62.37
CA GLY A 3 -3.95 31.99 -62.32
C GLY A 3 -4.04 31.60 -60.82
N LEU A 4 -5.17 31.07 -60.34
CA LEU A 4 -5.46 29.64 -60.01
C LEU A 4 -4.61 28.98 -58.88
N PRO A 5 -5.21 28.09 -58.06
CA PRO A 5 -4.82 27.77 -56.67
C PRO A 5 -4.27 26.30 -56.55
N PRO A 6 -4.26 25.60 -55.38
CA PRO A 6 -3.30 24.55 -55.01
C PRO A 6 -3.51 23.22 -55.74
N ALA A 7 -2.44 22.41 -55.83
CA ALA A 7 -2.48 21.06 -56.40
C ALA A 7 -1.85 20.01 -55.45
N ALA A 8 -2.64 19.03 -55.07
CA ALA A 8 -2.31 17.59 -55.18
C ALA A 8 -3.12 17.05 -56.38
N PRO A 9 -2.87 15.88 -57.05
CA PRO A 9 -2.40 14.59 -56.49
C PRO A 9 -1.54 13.71 -57.48
N THR A 10 -1.50 12.39 -57.25
CA THR A 10 -1.02 11.23 -58.09
C THR A 10 0.51 10.96 -58.11
N SER A 11 1.10 9.80 -57.77
CA SER A 11 0.84 8.32 -57.82
C SER A 11 1.59 7.59 -58.94
N ILE A 12 1.96 6.32 -58.67
CA ILE A 12 2.53 5.23 -59.54
C ILE A 12 4.08 5.30 -59.70
N TRP A 13 4.95 4.30 -59.46
CA TRP A 13 4.99 2.82 -59.54
C TRP A 13 5.78 2.25 -58.32
N ALA A 14 5.41 1.20 -57.57
CA ALA A 14 5.06 -0.20 -57.88
C ALA A 14 6.20 -1.04 -58.48
N SER A 15 7.03 -1.65 -57.63
CA SER A 15 7.87 -2.81 -57.94
C SER A 15 7.58 -3.99 -56.99
N ARG A 16 7.58 -5.18 -57.59
CA ARG A 16 7.03 -6.48 -57.16
C ARG A 16 7.93 -7.23 -56.17
N ILE A 17 7.37 -8.24 -55.46
CA ILE A 17 7.88 -9.61 -55.10
C ILE A 17 7.08 -10.16 -53.86
N PRO A 18 6.78 -11.48 -53.69
CA PRO A 18 5.50 -12.10 -54.04
C PRO A 18 4.73 -12.72 -52.85
N ARG A 19 3.48 -13.14 -53.10
CA ARG A 19 2.62 -13.90 -52.15
C ARG A 19 3.02 -15.38 -52.07
N PRO A 20 2.90 -16.06 -50.91
CA PRO A 20 2.89 -17.52 -50.83
C PRO A 20 1.48 -18.11 -51.07
N PRO A 21 1.37 -19.37 -51.53
CA PRO A 21 0.15 -19.93 -52.09
C PRO A 21 -0.76 -20.59 -51.04
N SER A 22 -2.05 -20.61 -51.34
CA SER A 22 -3.09 -21.35 -50.63
C SER A 22 -3.32 -22.74 -51.21
N SER A 23 -3.55 -23.69 -50.29
CA SER A 23 -4.25 -24.98 -50.42
C SER A 23 -3.62 -26.11 -51.25
N LEU A 24 -3.29 -27.21 -50.57
CA LEU A 24 -3.42 -28.59 -51.06
C LEU A 24 -3.76 -29.50 -49.87
N ARG A 25 -4.92 -30.17 -49.95
CA ARG A 25 -5.29 -31.32 -49.10
C ARG A 25 -4.46 -32.53 -49.56
N PHE A 26 -3.97 -33.37 -48.66
CA PHE A 26 -4.03 -34.83 -48.82
C PHE A 26 -3.75 -35.59 -47.50
N SER A 27 -4.55 -36.64 -47.34
CA SER A 27 -4.51 -37.73 -46.35
C SER A 27 -3.13 -38.36 -46.14
N THR A 28 -2.81 -38.74 -44.89
CA THR A 28 -1.94 -39.90 -44.60
C THR A 28 -2.37 -40.64 -43.33
N ARG A 29 -3.10 -41.74 -43.53
CA ARG A 29 -2.86 -43.06 -42.95
C ARG A 29 -1.60 -43.15 -42.06
N ALA A 30 -1.79 -43.37 -40.76
CA ALA A 30 -0.76 -43.88 -39.86
C ALA A 30 -0.81 -45.42 -39.84
N THR A 31 0.34 -46.02 -40.15
CA THR A 31 0.64 -47.44 -40.17
C THR A 31 0.74 -48.04 -38.77
N ARG A 32 0.17 -49.24 -38.59
CA ARG A 32 0.40 -50.13 -37.45
C ARG A 32 1.84 -50.68 -37.51
N SER A 33 2.60 -50.58 -36.43
CA SER A 33 3.45 -51.68 -35.99
C SER A 33 3.40 -51.78 -34.47
N ARG A 34 3.32 -53.03 -34.03
CA ARG A 34 3.28 -53.47 -32.63
C ARG A 34 4.70 -53.42 -32.08
N ASP A 35 4.86 -53.00 -30.84
CA ASP A 35 5.60 -53.82 -29.89
C ASP A 35 5.06 -53.64 -28.46
N ARG A 36 5.01 -54.76 -27.76
CA ARG A 36 4.40 -54.99 -26.44
C ARG A 36 5.46 -54.81 -25.35
N ASN A 37 5.05 -54.24 -24.21
CA ASN A 37 5.21 -54.76 -22.84
C ASN A 37 5.25 -53.61 -21.84
N ASP A 38 4.15 -53.38 -21.12
CA ASP A 38 4.08 -53.52 -19.65
C ASP A 38 2.72 -53.01 -19.10
N PRO A 39 2.21 -53.60 -18.01
CA PRO A 39 0.82 -53.45 -17.57
C PRO A 39 0.54 -52.13 -16.83
N PRO A 40 -0.71 -51.61 -16.85
CA PRO A 40 -1.05 -50.35 -16.20
C PRO A 40 -1.14 -50.52 -14.67
N LEU A 41 -0.28 -49.78 -13.95
CA LEU A 41 -0.36 -49.55 -12.52
C LEU A 41 -1.63 -48.77 -12.18
N SER A 42 -2.41 -49.31 -11.25
CA SER A 42 -3.61 -48.68 -10.67
C SER A 42 -3.25 -47.36 -9.96
N PRO A 43 -4.13 -46.33 -10.00
CA PRO A 43 -3.90 -45.10 -9.25
C PRO A 43 -4.04 -45.36 -7.74
N PRO A 44 -3.15 -44.81 -6.90
CA PRO A 44 -3.22 -45.00 -5.45
C PRO A 44 -4.34 -44.16 -4.83
N ALA A 45 -4.82 -44.69 -3.70
CA ALA A 45 -6.02 -44.35 -2.96
C ALA A 45 -6.13 -42.89 -2.48
N GLN A 46 -7.37 -42.40 -2.48
CA GLN A 46 -7.82 -41.22 -1.75
C GLN A 46 -7.58 -41.39 -0.24
N LEU A 47 -6.76 -40.53 0.33
CA LEU A 47 -6.72 -40.26 1.77
C LEU A 47 -7.50 -38.97 2.05
N HIS A 48 -8.42 -39.07 3.00
CA HIS A 48 -9.38 -38.07 3.45
C HIS A 48 -8.73 -36.83 4.07
N GLY A 49 -9.37 -35.68 3.83
CA GLY A 49 -9.90 -34.85 4.93
C GLY A 49 -9.01 -33.74 5.49
N GLN A 50 -8.98 -32.59 4.81
CA GLN A 50 -8.91 -31.30 5.49
C GLN A 50 -10.04 -30.42 4.97
N LEU A 51 -10.91 -29.98 5.89
CA LEU A 51 -12.06 -29.14 5.62
C LEU A 51 -11.62 -27.81 4.99
N VAL A 52 -11.78 -27.70 3.67
CA VAL A 52 -12.03 -26.39 3.05
C VAL A 52 -13.44 -26.01 3.47
N ARG A 53 -13.56 -25.02 4.38
CA ARG A 53 -14.84 -24.33 4.58
C ARG A 53 -15.27 -23.82 3.21
N HIS A 54 -16.23 -24.51 2.59
CA HIS A 54 -17.02 -23.93 1.54
C HIS A 54 -17.65 -22.69 2.16
N VAL A 55 -17.21 -21.52 1.71
CA VAL A 55 -18.05 -20.33 1.81
C VAL A 55 -19.22 -20.62 0.90
N GLU A 56 -20.28 -21.20 1.47
CA GLU A 56 -21.60 -21.18 0.84
C GLU A 56 -21.95 -19.70 0.69
N VAL A 57 -21.72 -19.18 -0.52
CA VAL A 57 -22.31 -17.93 -0.95
C VAL A 57 -23.81 -18.17 -0.90
N ASN A 58 -24.47 -17.56 0.07
CA ASN A 58 -25.90 -17.69 0.29
C ASN A 58 -26.62 -17.22 -0.98
N PRO A 59 -27.38 -18.06 -1.71
CA PRO A 59 -28.00 -17.69 -2.99
C PRO A 59 -29.13 -16.64 -2.89
N LYS A 60 -29.28 -15.97 -1.74
CA LYS A 60 -30.35 -15.02 -1.44
C LYS A 60 -29.97 -13.54 -1.66
N GLU A 61 -28.73 -13.20 -2.00
CA GLU A 61 -28.24 -11.82 -2.00
C GLU A 61 -28.17 -11.12 -3.38
N LEU A 62 -28.70 -11.71 -4.45
CA LEU A 62 -28.58 -11.17 -5.83
C LEU A 62 -29.93 -10.82 -6.49
N ASN A 63 -30.96 -10.47 -5.72
CA ASN A 63 -32.26 -10.09 -6.29
C ASN A 63 -32.65 -8.71 -5.80
N VAL A 64 -32.87 -7.78 -6.74
CA VAL A 64 -33.58 -6.52 -6.46
C VAL A 64 -35.00 -6.88 -6.04
N THR A 65 -35.31 -6.67 -4.76
CA THR A 65 -36.67 -6.85 -4.23
C THR A 65 -37.59 -5.70 -4.70
N PRO A 66 -38.92 -5.89 -4.73
CA PRO A 66 -39.85 -4.80 -4.99
C PRO A 66 -39.61 -3.58 -4.09
N GLU A 67 -39.31 -3.82 -2.82
CA GLU A 67 -38.99 -2.77 -1.85
C GLU A 67 -37.70 -2.02 -2.20
N GLU A 68 -36.66 -2.73 -2.65
CA GLU A 68 -35.41 -2.10 -3.12
C GLU A 68 -35.61 -1.33 -4.42
N LEU A 69 -36.47 -1.81 -5.34
CA LEU A 69 -36.80 -1.09 -6.55
C LEU A 69 -37.51 0.23 -6.24
N ASP A 70 -38.45 0.23 -5.29
CA ASP A 70 -39.12 1.44 -4.82
C ASP A 70 -38.13 2.43 -4.17
N GLU A 71 -37.16 1.94 -3.39
CA GLU A 71 -36.08 2.77 -2.84
C GLU A 71 -35.19 3.37 -3.95
N ILE A 72 -34.78 2.57 -4.95
CA ILE A 72 -33.99 3.04 -6.09
C ILE A 72 -34.74 4.13 -6.85
N LEU A 73 -36.04 3.93 -7.10
CA LEU A 73 -36.89 4.90 -7.77
C LEU A 73 -37.04 6.20 -6.97
N HIS A 74 -37.17 6.11 -5.65
CA HIS A 74 -37.24 7.28 -4.79
C HIS A 74 -35.95 8.13 -4.92
N VAL A 75 -34.79 7.48 -4.85
CA VAL A 75 -33.48 8.15 -5.00
C VAL A 75 -33.33 8.76 -6.39
N LEU A 76 -33.66 8.02 -7.46
CA LEU A 76 -33.58 8.54 -8.84
C LEU A 76 -34.46 9.79 -9.02
N ARG A 77 -35.68 9.78 -8.48
CA ARG A 77 -36.60 10.92 -8.55
C ARG A 77 -36.16 12.12 -7.72
N GLU A 78 -35.49 11.89 -6.60
CA GLU A 78 -34.94 12.96 -5.76
C GLU A 78 -33.70 13.60 -6.40
N VAL A 79 -32.81 12.78 -6.97
CA VAL A 79 -31.57 13.24 -7.62
C VAL A 79 -31.86 13.87 -8.98
N GLY A 80 -32.83 13.33 -9.73
CA GLY A 80 -33.22 13.82 -11.06
C GLY A 80 -32.33 13.33 -12.21
N GLU A 81 -31.34 12.47 -11.94
CA GLU A 81 -30.41 11.88 -12.90
C GLU A 81 -30.11 10.41 -12.54
N ASP A 82 -29.61 9.64 -13.50
CA ASP A 82 -29.11 8.29 -13.26
C ASP A 82 -27.96 8.27 -12.23
N ILE A 83 -27.92 7.22 -11.42
CA ILE A 83 -26.88 7.02 -10.39
C ILE A 83 -25.82 6.04 -10.91
N ALA A 84 -24.59 6.12 -10.41
CA ALA A 84 -23.44 5.43 -11.02
C ALA A 84 -23.56 3.91 -11.26
N ASN A 85 -24.44 3.21 -10.53
CA ASN A 85 -24.67 1.77 -10.63
C ASN A 85 -26.07 1.40 -11.15
N VAL A 86 -26.89 2.37 -11.55
CA VAL A 86 -28.23 2.13 -12.11
C VAL A 86 -28.36 2.90 -13.42
N GLU A 87 -28.79 2.23 -14.48
CA GLU A 87 -29.12 2.85 -15.76
C GLU A 87 -30.61 2.74 -16.00
N VAL A 88 -31.26 3.85 -16.35
CA VAL A 88 -32.65 3.86 -16.78
C VAL A 88 -32.73 4.02 -18.30
N LYS A 89 -33.55 3.18 -18.95
CA LYS A 89 -33.87 3.35 -20.38
C LYS A 89 -35.35 3.18 -20.69
N ARG A 90 -35.81 4.02 -21.63
CA ARG A 90 -37.12 3.85 -22.27
C ARG A 90 -37.12 2.57 -23.09
N ALA A 91 -38.23 1.82 -23.06
CA ALA A 91 -38.38 0.56 -23.78
C ALA A 91 -39.70 0.44 -24.57
N GLU A 92 -40.40 1.54 -24.82
CA GLU A 92 -41.68 1.57 -25.56
C GLU A 92 -41.55 1.03 -26.99
N GLY A 93 -40.38 1.24 -27.62
CA GLY A 93 -40.03 0.73 -28.95
C GLY A 93 -39.28 -0.61 -28.97
N GLY A 94 -39.15 -1.28 -27.82
CA GLY A 94 -38.29 -2.46 -27.64
C GLY A 94 -36.89 -2.12 -27.10
N LEU A 95 -35.96 -3.06 -27.21
CA LEU A 95 -34.62 -2.94 -26.63
C LEU A 95 -33.80 -1.82 -27.31
N PRO A 96 -33.15 -0.91 -26.56
CA PRO A 96 -32.28 0.10 -27.13
C PRO A 96 -31.10 -0.51 -27.92
N LYS A 97 -30.84 0.01 -29.13
CA LYS A 97 -29.83 -0.54 -30.06
C LYS A 97 -28.39 -0.53 -29.53
N ARG A 98 -28.06 0.42 -28.66
CA ARG A 98 -26.71 0.61 -28.08
C ARG A 98 -26.61 0.18 -26.62
N LEU A 99 -27.58 -0.59 -26.11
CA LEU A 99 -27.57 -1.05 -24.71
C LEU A 99 -26.32 -1.90 -24.37
N TRP A 100 -25.65 -2.46 -25.38
CA TRP A 100 -24.39 -3.18 -25.22
C TRP A 100 -23.24 -2.31 -24.66
N GLU A 101 -23.32 -0.97 -24.80
CA GLU A 101 -22.38 -0.03 -24.18
C GLU A 101 -22.50 -0.10 -22.65
N THR A 102 -23.72 0.03 -22.15
CA THR A 102 -24.06 -0.07 -20.72
C THR A 102 -23.78 -1.46 -20.16
N LEU A 103 -24.09 -2.52 -20.92
CA LEU A 103 -23.76 -3.90 -20.54
C LEU A 103 -22.25 -4.08 -20.37
N SER A 104 -21.45 -3.61 -21.34
CA SER A 104 -19.99 -3.65 -21.26
C SER A 104 -19.49 -2.80 -20.08
N ALA A 105 -20.03 -1.60 -19.91
CA ALA A 105 -19.63 -0.67 -18.87
C ALA A 105 -19.85 -1.24 -17.46
N PHE A 106 -21.04 -1.78 -17.17
CA PHE A 106 -21.32 -2.44 -15.89
C PHE A 106 -20.48 -3.69 -15.69
N ALA A 107 -20.39 -4.56 -16.69
CA ALA A 107 -19.58 -5.78 -16.61
C ALA A 107 -18.10 -5.51 -16.31
N ASN A 108 -17.57 -4.38 -16.79
CA ASN A 108 -16.21 -3.94 -16.56
C ASN A 108 -16.02 -3.15 -15.25
N THR A 109 -17.09 -2.65 -14.64
CA THR A 109 -17.05 -1.86 -13.40
C THR A 109 -17.09 -2.78 -12.18
N PRO A 110 -16.29 -2.53 -11.12
CA PRO A 110 -16.38 -3.28 -9.88
C PRO A 110 -17.80 -3.30 -9.31
N GLY A 111 -18.31 -4.47 -8.94
CA GLY A 111 -19.65 -4.64 -8.39
C GLY A 111 -20.80 -4.66 -9.41
N GLY A 112 -20.54 -4.50 -10.72
CA GLY A 112 -21.57 -4.59 -11.74
C GLY A 112 -22.53 -3.40 -11.76
N GLY A 113 -23.80 -3.64 -12.08
CA GLY A 113 -24.85 -2.63 -12.00
C GLY A 113 -26.24 -3.12 -12.43
N THR A 114 -27.23 -2.24 -12.32
CA THR A 114 -28.64 -2.54 -12.58
C THR A 114 -29.15 -1.74 -13.76
N ILE A 115 -29.83 -2.39 -14.71
CA ILE A 115 -30.53 -1.73 -15.81
C ILE A 115 -32.02 -1.83 -15.57
N ILE A 116 -32.73 -0.70 -15.66
CA ILE A 116 -34.18 -0.62 -15.54
C ILE A 116 -34.77 -0.17 -16.88
N LEU A 117 -35.51 -1.06 -17.53
CA LEU A 117 -36.17 -0.84 -18.81
C LEU A 117 -37.66 -0.61 -18.61
N GLY A 118 -38.18 0.51 -19.12
CA GLY A 118 -39.59 0.89 -18.96
C GLY A 118 -39.81 2.15 -18.13
N LEU A 119 -38.75 2.91 -17.85
CA LEU A 119 -38.83 4.23 -17.23
C LEU A 119 -38.23 5.28 -18.17
N ASP A 120 -38.60 6.54 -17.96
CA ASP A 120 -38.16 7.66 -18.77
C ASP A 120 -37.63 8.81 -17.92
N GLU A 121 -36.33 9.05 -18.03
CA GLU A 121 -35.58 10.10 -17.34
C GLU A 121 -36.07 11.50 -17.72
N GLU A 122 -36.37 11.77 -19.00
CA GLU A 122 -36.76 13.11 -19.48
C GLU A 122 -38.07 13.62 -18.87
N ILE A 123 -38.90 12.71 -18.36
CA ILE A 123 -40.18 13.01 -17.71
C ILE A 123 -40.16 12.69 -16.20
N GLY A 124 -38.97 12.61 -15.60
CA GLY A 124 -38.79 12.40 -14.16
C GLY A 124 -39.00 10.95 -13.72
N PHE A 125 -38.43 10.00 -14.46
CA PHE A 125 -38.47 8.56 -14.17
C PHE A 125 -39.90 8.00 -14.05
N ARG A 126 -40.80 8.44 -14.95
CA ARG A 126 -42.16 7.89 -15.03
C ARG A 126 -42.17 6.61 -15.84
N VAL A 127 -43.12 5.73 -15.52
CA VAL A 127 -43.26 4.44 -16.20
C VAL A 127 -43.82 4.63 -17.61
N VAL A 128 -43.03 4.22 -18.61
CA VAL A 128 -43.44 4.13 -20.00
C VAL A 128 -43.93 2.71 -20.32
N ASP A 129 -44.79 2.59 -21.32
CA ASP A 129 -45.46 1.32 -21.61
C ASP A 129 -44.50 0.28 -22.20
N VAL A 130 -44.30 -0.83 -21.48
CA VAL A 130 -43.56 -2.00 -21.98
C VAL A 130 -44.58 -3.00 -22.52
N ARG A 131 -44.84 -2.93 -23.83
CA ARG A 131 -45.90 -3.72 -24.49
C ARG A 131 -45.74 -5.23 -24.37
N ASP A 132 -44.50 -5.72 -24.38
CA ASP A 132 -44.18 -7.15 -24.28
C ASP A 132 -42.92 -7.36 -23.40
N PRO A 133 -43.10 -7.45 -22.06
CA PRO A 133 -42.00 -7.63 -21.13
C PRO A 133 -41.23 -8.95 -21.33
N ALA A 134 -41.93 -10.01 -21.74
CA ALA A 134 -41.33 -11.34 -21.94
C ALA A 134 -40.40 -11.33 -23.16
N ARG A 135 -40.82 -10.69 -24.26
CA ARG A 135 -39.95 -10.48 -25.42
C ARG A 135 -38.77 -9.59 -25.08
N LEU A 136 -38.98 -8.50 -24.34
CA LEU A 136 -37.89 -7.60 -23.95
C LEU A 136 -36.82 -8.32 -23.10
N GLN A 137 -37.24 -9.18 -22.18
CA GLN A 137 -36.36 -10.05 -21.41
C GLN A 137 -35.56 -11.01 -22.32
N SER A 138 -36.23 -11.66 -23.28
CA SER A 138 -35.56 -12.56 -24.24
C SER A 138 -34.57 -11.82 -25.15
N ASP A 139 -34.92 -10.61 -25.62
CA ASP A 139 -34.08 -9.77 -26.46
C ASP A 139 -32.84 -9.31 -25.67
N LEU A 140 -33.01 -8.92 -24.41
CA LEU A 140 -31.90 -8.56 -23.53
C LEU A 140 -30.96 -9.74 -23.25
N ALA A 141 -31.51 -10.92 -22.96
CA ALA A 141 -30.71 -12.14 -22.78
C ALA A 141 -29.90 -12.48 -24.05
N SER A 142 -30.52 -12.32 -25.23
CA SER A 142 -29.85 -12.53 -26.51
C SER A 142 -28.72 -11.53 -26.74
N LEU A 143 -28.90 -10.26 -26.35
CA LEU A 143 -27.84 -9.25 -26.43
C LEU A 143 -26.66 -9.59 -25.49
N CYS A 144 -26.96 -10.08 -24.28
CA CYS A 144 -25.94 -10.52 -23.32
C CYS A 144 -25.09 -11.67 -23.84
N ASP A 145 -25.68 -12.58 -24.62
CA ASP A 145 -24.93 -13.64 -25.30
C ASP A 145 -23.99 -13.10 -26.38
N LEU A 146 -24.28 -11.96 -27.01
CA LEU A 146 -23.40 -11.33 -28.01
C LEU A 146 -22.19 -10.61 -27.38
N MET A 147 -22.13 -10.49 -26.06
CA MET A 147 -20.97 -9.97 -25.34
C MET A 147 -19.85 -11.02 -25.28
N GLU A 148 -18.62 -10.57 -25.09
CA GLU A 148 -17.44 -11.41 -24.86
C GLU A 148 -16.61 -10.90 -23.68
N PRO A 149 -16.51 -11.68 -22.57
CA PRO A 149 -17.22 -12.94 -22.35
C PRO A 149 -18.75 -12.76 -22.29
N PRO A 150 -19.53 -13.82 -22.56
CA PRO A 150 -20.98 -13.76 -22.46
C PRO A 150 -21.44 -13.39 -21.05
N LEU A 151 -22.42 -12.50 -20.96
CA LEU A 151 -22.98 -12.08 -19.67
C LEU A 151 -24.13 -12.99 -19.24
N ARG A 152 -24.27 -13.19 -17.93
CA ARG A 152 -25.32 -14.01 -17.31
C ARG A 152 -26.08 -13.16 -16.28
N PRO A 153 -26.87 -12.17 -16.72
CA PRO A 153 -27.59 -11.30 -15.81
C PRO A 153 -28.80 -11.98 -15.18
N LEU A 154 -29.25 -11.45 -14.04
CA LEU A 154 -30.54 -11.80 -13.45
C LEU A 154 -31.58 -10.82 -13.97
N ILE A 155 -32.52 -11.30 -14.78
CA ILE A 155 -33.55 -10.47 -15.41
C ILE A 155 -34.92 -10.81 -14.81
N GLN A 156 -35.60 -9.80 -14.30
CA GLN A 156 -36.91 -9.93 -13.64
C GLN A 156 -37.88 -8.87 -14.17
N VAL A 157 -39.18 -9.18 -14.08
CA VAL A 157 -40.25 -8.24 -14.40
C VAL A 157 -40.90 -7.81 -13.09
N HIS A 158 -40.84 -6.52 -12.80
CA HIS A 158 -41.49 -5.90 -11.65
C HIS A 158 -42.70 -5.08 -12.09
N THR A 159 -43.60 -4.78 -11.15
CA THR A 159 -44.72 -3.88 -11.38
C THR A 159 -44.46 -2.58 -10.63
N VAL A 160 -44.37 -1.46 -11.36
CA VAL A 160 -44.20 -0.11 -10.82
C VAL A 160 -45.39 0.71 -11.27
N GLU A 161 -46.08 1.38 -10.33
CA GLU A 161 -47.28 2.19 -10.63
C GLU A 161 -48.35 1.43 -11.45
N GLY A 162 -48.47 0.12 -11.22
CA GLY A 162 -49.41 -0.76 -11.92
C GLY A 162 -49.01 -1.14 -13.35
N ARG A 163 -47.79 -0.81 -13.79
CA ARG A 163 -47.25 -1.11 -15.13
C ARG A 163 -45.98 -1.97 -15.05
N PRO A 164 -45.73 -2.85 -16.03
CA PRO A 164 -44.57 -3.72 -16.02
C PRO A 164 -43.28 -2.97 -16.36
N VAL A 165 -42.20 -3.28 -15.64
CA VAL A 165 -40.84 -2.78 -15.86
C VAL A 165 -39.88 -3.97 -15.81
N VAL A 166 -38.89 -4.02 -16.72
CA VAL A 166 -37.89 -5.09 -16.75
C VAL A 166 -36.63 -4.60 -16.06
N VAL A 167 -36.19 -5.31 -15.03
CA VAL A 167 -34.99 -5.01 -14.26
C VAL A 167 -33.95 -6.10 -14.52
N ALA A 168 -32.72 -5.71 -14.85
CA ALA A 168 -31.63 -6.63 -15.10
C ALA A 168 -30.41 -6.27 -14.26
N GLU A 169 -29.96 -7.21 -13.44
CA GLU A 169 -28.72 -7.09 -12.68
C GLU A 169 -27.57 -7.68 -13.49
N ILE A 170 -26.63 -6.82 -13.87
CA ILE A 170 -25.47 -7.15 -14.69
C ILE A 170 -24.29 -7.43 -13.76
N PRO A 171 -23.79 -8.69 -13.70
CA PRO A 171 -22.67 -9.01 -12.83
C PRO A 171 -21.37 -8.42 -13.36
N GLU A 172 -20.45 -8.11 -12.45
CA GLU A 172 -19.07 -7.86 -12.79
C GLU A 172 -18.44 -9.10 -13.46
N THR A 173 -17.75 -8.88 -14.57
CA THR A 173 -16.95 -9.94 -15.23
C THR A 173 -15.72 -10.27 -14.39
N PRO A 174 -15.36 -11.55 -14.18
CA PRO A 174 -14.14 -11.91 -13.46
C PRO A 174 -12.90 -11.22 -14.05
N HIS A 175 -11.97 -10.78 -13.20
CA HIS A 175 -10.77 -10.03 -13.64
C HIS A 175 -9.98 -10.76 -14.76
N THR A 176 -9.93 -12.10 -14.70
CA THR A 176 -9.24 -12.95 -15.67
C THR A 176 -9.87 -12.99 -17.06
N GLN A 177 -11.09 -12.44 -17.21
CA GLN A 177 -11.83 -12.44 -18.46
C GLN A 177 -12.13 -11.01 -18.97
N LYS A 178 -11.84 -9.98 -18.18
CA LYS A 178 -11.99 -8.59 -18.60
C LYS A 178 -11.04 -8.25 -19.78
N PRO A 179 -11.37 -7.23 -20.60
CA PRO A 179 -12.61 -6.49 -20.56
C PRO A 179 -13.74 -7.25 -21.28
N CYS A 180 -14.94 -7.13 -20.74
CA CYS A 180 -16.17 -7.49 -21.45
C CYS A 180 -16.44 -6.48 -22.56
N HIS A 181 -16.75 -6.95 -23.76
CA HIS A 181 -17.00 -6.09 -24.91
C HIS A 181 -18.07 -6.68 -25.83
N TYR A 182 -18.66 -5.84 -26.67
CA TYR A 182 -19.60 -6.29 -27.69
C TYR A 182 -18.86 -6.90 -28.90
N ARG A 183 -19.14 -8.17 -29.22
CA ARG A 183 -18.46 -8.89 -30.32
C ARG A 183 -18.66 -8.22 -31.68
N GLY A 184 -19.83 -7.62 -31.93
CA GLY A 184 -20.13 -6.98 -33.21
C GLY A 184 -19.33 -5.71 -33.48
N ALA A 185 -18.90 -5.00 -32.43
CA ALA A 185 -18.02 -3.83 -32.54
C ALA A 185 -16.54 -4.24 -32.44
N GLY A 186 -16.23 -5.34 -31.75
CA GLY A 186 -14.88 -5.80 -31.47
C GLY A 186 -14.27 -5.13 -30.25
N LEU A 187 -13.12 -5.63 -29.79
CA LEU A 187 -12.54 -5.26 -28.50
C LEU A 187 -12.23 -3.76 -28.36
N MET A 188 -11.76 -3.11 -29.42
CA MET A 188 -11.27 -1.71 -29.35
C MET A 188 -12.39 -0.68 -29.27
N THR A 189 -13.56 -0.98 -29.84
CA THR A 189 -14.70 -0.04 -29.93
C THR A 189 -15.94 -0.54 -29.19
N GLY A 190 -15.95 -1.80 -28.77
CA GLY A 190 -17.06 -2.44 -28.07
C GLY A 190 -16.88 -2.55 -26.56
N ALA A 191 -15.79 -2.02 -26.00
CA ALA A 191 -15.45 -2.16 -24.58
C ALA A 191 -15.57 -0.81 -23.84
N PHE A 192 -16.35 -0.78 -22.76
CA PHE A 192 -16.74 0.42 -22.01
C PHE A 192 -16.54 0.22 -20.51
N ILE A 193 -16.51 1.30 -19.74
CA ILE A 193 -16.49 1.32 -18.26
C ILE A 193 -17.38 2.46 -17.76
N ARG A 194 -18.03 2.29 -16.60
CA ARG A 194 -18.84 3.36 -16.00
C ARG A 194 -17.93 4.45 -15.44
N VAL A 195 -18.24 5.71 -15.75
CA VAL A 195 -17.62 6.89 -15.15
C VAL A 195 -18.73 7.86 -14.80
N ALA A 196 -18.95 8.07 -13.49
CA ALA A 196 -20.13 8.77 -12.98
C ALA A 196 -21.43 8.11 -13.49
N ASP A 197 -22.29 8.87 -14.15
CA ASP A 197 -23.55 8.48 -14.76
C ASP A 197 -23.40 7.98 -16.22
N GLY A 198 -22.21 8.09 -16.82
CA GLY A 198 -21.99 7.79 -18.23
C GLY A 198 -21.23 6.50 -18.53
N ASP A 199 -21.41 6.00 -19.76
CA ASP A 199 -20.64 4.91 -20.35
C ASP A 199 -19.44 5.47 -21.13
N ARG A 200 -18.23 5.22 -20.63
CA ARG A 200 -16.99 5.67 -21.28
C ARG A 200 -16.32 4.52 -22.03
N GLN A 201 -16.03 4.72 -23.30
CA GLN A 201 -15.24 3.76 -24.08
C GLN A 201 -13.83 3.63 -23.47
N LEU A 202 -13.37 2.39 -23.33
CA LEU A 202 -12.02 2.09 -22.87
C LEU A 202 -10.99 2.54 -23.90
N THR A 203 -9.92 3.15 -23.41
CA THR A 203 -8.74 3.48 -24.19
C THR A 203 -7.95 2.22 -24.52
N GLN A 204 -7.10 2.29 -25.55
CA GLN A 204 -6.21 1.20 -25.91
C GLN A 204 -5.31 0.76 -24.74
N TYR A 205 -4.84 1.71 -23.92
CA TYR A 205 -4.02 1.40 -22.76
C TYR A 205 -4.82 0.65 -21.67
N GLU A 206 -6.05 1.09 -21.37
CA GLU A 206 -6.92 0.39 -20.42
C GLU A 206 -7.27 -1.04 -20.89
N ILE A 207 -7.52 -1.22 -22.18
CA ILE A 207 -7.73 -2.56 -22.77
C ILE A 207 -6.49 -3.42 -22.56
N GLN A 208 -5.30 -2.89 -22.85
CA GLN A 208 -4.06 -3.65 -22.66
C GLN A 208 -3.87 -4.03 -21.19
N VAL A 209 -4.11 -3.12 -20.25
CA VAL A 209 -4.02 -3.41 -18.80
C VAL A 209 -4.96 -4.56 -18.42
N TYR A 210 -6.19 -4.60 -18.95
CA TYR A 210 -7.08 -5.74 -18.70
C TYR A 210 -6.57 -7.05 -19.28
N LEU A 211 -6.04 -7.02 -20.51
CA LEU A 211 -5.47 -8.21 -21.14
C LEU A 211 -4.28 -8.74 -20.36
N ASP A 212 -3.42 -7.86 -19.88
CA ASP A 212 -2.26 -8.19 -19.05
C ASP A 212 -2.69 -8.78 -17.70
N GLY A 213 -3.83 -8.31 -17.18
CA GLY A 213 -4.48 -8.84 -15.98
C GLY A 213 -5.08 -10.25 -16.12
N ARG A 214 -5.16 -10.83 -17.33
CA ARG A 214 -5.68 -12.20 -17.53
C ARG A 214 -4.71 -13.29 -17.08
N GLY A 215 -3.43 -12.95 -16.94
CA GLY A 215 -2.37 -13.85 -16.52
C GLY A 215 -1.32 -13.12 -15.70
N GLN A 216 -0.16 -13.74 -15.50
CA GLN A 216 0.99 -13.09 -14.86
C GLN A 216 1.78 -12.33 -15.94
N PRO A 217 1.88 -10.99 -15.89
CA PRO A 217 2.75 -10.23 -16.78
C PRO A 217 4.21 -10.64 -16.57
N THR A 218 4.97 -10.62 -17.67
CA THR A 218 6.40 -10.98 -17.70
C THR A 218 7.23 -9.90 -18.39
N TYR A 219 6.74 -8.66 -18.42
CA TYR A 219 7.45 -7.53 -19.05
C TYR A 219 8.82 -7.27 -18.42
N ASP A 220 8.98 -7.60 -17.14
CA ASP A 220 10.22 -7.55 -16.39
C ASP A 220 11.26 -8.59 -16.86
N LEU A 221 10.84 -9.66 -17.56
CA LEU A 221 11.71 -10.64 -18.22
C LEU A 221 12.09 -10.26 -19.67
N ALA A 222 11.47 -9.24 -20.26
CA ALA A 222 11.72 -8.89 -21.65
C ALA A 222 13.22 -8.63 -21.87
N PRO A 223 13.85 -9.24 -22.88
CA PRO A 223 15.26 -8.99 -23.16
C PRO A 223 15.46 -7.53 -23.57
N VAL A 224 16.60 -6.96 -23.20
CA VAL A 224 17.09 -5.67 -23.69
C VAL A 224 18.12 -5.96 -24.78
N PRO A 225 17.73 -6.03 -26.06
CA PRO A 225 18.56 -6.65 -27.09
C PRO A 225 19.88 -5.91 -27.27
N ASP A 226 19.93 -4.59 -27.20
CA ASP A 226 21.16 -3.86 -27.49
C ASP A 226 22.17 -3.85 -26.33
N LYS A 227 21.91 -4.62 -25.26
CA LYS A 227 22.72 -4.66 -24.04
C LYS A 227 23.29 -6.06 -23.78
N SER A 228 24.37 -6.07 -23.00
CA SER A 228 25.16 -7.25 -22.65
C SER A 228 25.59 -7.20 -21.17
N LEU A 229 26.35 -8.20 -20.72
CA LEU A 229 26.87 -8.23 -19.35
C LEU A 229 27.79 -7.04 -19.03
N SER A 230 28.51 -6.48 -20.01
CA SER A 230 29.38 -5.31 -19.79
C SER A 230 28.62 -4.00 -19.56
N ASP A 231 27.33 -3.98 -19.86
CA ASP A 231 26.45 -2.82 -19.59
C ASP A 231 25.86 -2.85 -18.18
N LEU A 232 26.20 -3.88 -17.38
CA LEU A 232 25.82 -4.01 -15.99
C LEU A 232 26.97 -3.58 -15.07
N ASP A 233 26.62 -2.90 -13.99
CA ASP A 233 27.52 -2.53 -12.91
C ASP A 233 28.04 -3.80 -12.22
N ALA A 234 29.33 -4.07 -12.40
CA ALA A 234 29.97 -5.25 -11.87
C ALA A 234 29.97 -5.28 -10.33
N ALA A 235 30.14 -4.12 -9.68
CA ALA A 235 30.22 -4.03 -8.22
C ALA A 235 28.86 -4.30 -7.57
N LEU A 236 27.78 -3.69 -8.08
CA LEU A 236 26.42 -3.98 -7.62
C LEU A 236 26.06 -5.46 -7.83
N LEU A 237 26.46 -6.02 -8.98
CA LEU A 237 26.19 -7.41 -9.30
C LEU A 237 26.96 -8.38 -8.39
N ASP A 238 28.21 -8.07 -8.07
CA ASP A 238 29.04 -8.87 -7.17
C ASP A 238 28.53 -8.80 -5.72
N SER A 239 28.12 -7.62 -5.25
CA SER A 239 27.47 -7.45 -3.93
C SER A 239 26.17 -8.25 -3.82
N PHE A 240 25.33 -8.22 -4.87
CA PHE A 240 24.12 -9.03 -4.94
C PHE A 240 24.42 -10.54 -4.91
N ILE A 241 25.38 -11.01 -5.70
CA ILE A 241 25.78 -12.42 -5.73
C ILE A 241 26.35 -12.86 -4.37
N ALA A 242 27.19 -12.04 -3.74
CA ALA A 242 27.73 -12.33 -2.41
C ALA A 242 26.61 -12.53 -1.40
N ARG A 243 25.59 -11.65 -1.44
CA ARG A 243 24.42 -11.76 -0.56
C ARG A 243 23.58 -13.01 -0.83
N LEU A 244 23.34 -13.33 -2.10
CA LEU A 244 22.66 -14.57 -2.48
C LEU A 244 23.37 -15.81 -1.91
N ARG A 245 24.70 -15.86 -1.99
CA ARG A 245 25.51 -16.97 -1.45
C ARG A 245 25.49 -17.03 0.08
N ALA A 246 25.35 -15.88 0.73
CA ALA A 246 25.28 -15.77 2.19
C ALA A 246 23.93 -16.23 2.78
N ARG A 247 22.87 -16.38 1.96
CA ARG A 247 21.57 -16.87 2.45
C ARG A 247 21.72 -18.25 3.12
N PRO A 248 21.05 -18.49 4.26
CA PRO A 248 20.96 -19.82 4.86
C PRO A 248 20.44 -20.84 3.84
N ASP A 249 21.06 -22.02 3.81
CA ASP A 249 20.65 -23.15 2.94
C ASP A 249 20.53 -22.84 1.44
N ALA A 250 21.23 -21.81 0.94
CA ALA A 250 21.22 -21.46 -0.48
C ALA A 250 21.72 -22.62 -1.37
N PRO A 251 20.86 -23.25 -2.20
CA PRO A 251 21.25 -24.40 -3.03
C PRO A 251 22.18 -24.00 -4.19
N TYR A 252 22.33 -22.71 -4.41
CA TYR A 252 23.12 -22.10 -5.48
C TYR A 252 24.41 -21.43 -4.97
N ARG A 253 24.81 -21.69 -3.71
CA ARG A 253 26.01 -21.09 -3.08
C ARG A 253 27.26 -21.28 -3.94
N ASP A 254 27.46 -22.49 -4.44
CA ASP A 254 28.66 -22.86 -5.22
C ASP A 254 28.45 -22.78 -6.75
N TRP A 255 27.31 -22.23 -7.20
CA TRP A 255 27.07 -22.09 -8.64
C TRP A 255 27.97 -21.02 -9.23
N ASP A 256 28.37 -21.22 -10.48
CA ASP A 256 29.15 -20.24 -11.22
C ASP A 256 28.34 -18.95 -11.47
N ARG A 257 29.06 -17.84 -11.67
CA ARG A 257 28.46 -16.51 -11.84
C ARG A 257 27.44 -16.50 -12.97
N GLN A 258 27.79 -17.04 -14.14
CA GLN A 258 26.92 -16.98 -15.30
C GLN A 258 25.61 -17.75 -15.06
N ARG A 259 25.68 -18.94 -14.46
CA ARG A 259 24.51 -19.73 -14.07
C ARG A 259 23.63 -18.99 -13.08
N LEU A 260 24.19 -18.31 -12.08
CA LEU A 260 23.42 -17.47 -11.15
C LEU A 260 22.66 -16.37 -11.90
N LEU A 261 23.33 -15.64 -12.80
CA LEU A 261 22.71 -14.57 -13.58
C LEU A 261 21.54 -15.08 -14.44
N GLN A 262 21.65 -16.28 -15.01
CA GLN A 262 20.59 -16.89 -15.82
C GLN A 262 19.42 -17.42 -14.96
N VAL A 263 19.71 -18.05 -13.82
CA VAL A 263 18.69 -18.63 -12.93
C VAL A 263 17.85 -17.54 -12.25
N PHE A 264 18.49 -16.45 -11.84
CA PHE A 264 17.81 -15.27 -11.32
C PHE A 264 17.25 -14.38 -12.43
N ARG A 265 17.37 -14.79 -13.70
CA ARG A 265 16.84 -14.10 -14.88
C ARG A 265 17.36 -12.67 -15.03
N ILE A 266 18.54 -12.37 -14.49
CA ILE A 266 19.26 -11.11 -14.76
C ILE A 266 19.70 -11.11 -16.21
N LEU A 267 20.21 -12.25 -16.69
CA LEU A 267 20.46 -12.51 -18.10
C LEU A 267 19.43 -13.51 -18.64
N VAL A 268 18.93 -13.25 -19.84
CA VAL A 268 18.00 -14.10 -20.58
C VAL A 268 18.56 -14.38 -21.96
N GLU A 269 18.17 -15.51 -22.54
CA GLU A 269 18.54 -15.85 -23.91
C GLU A 269 17.65 -15.09 -24.90
N HIS A 270 18.28 -14.44 -25.87
CA HIS A 270 17.60 -13.74 -26.95
C HIS A 270 18.41 -13.93 -28.23
N GLU A 271 17.81 -14.54 -29.26
CA GLU A 271 18.46 -14.77 -30.55
C GLU A 271 19.84 -15.47 -30.46
N GLY A 272 19.97 -16.46 -29.57
CA GLY A 272 21.20 -17.25 -29.41
C GLY A 272 22.32 -16.56 -28.62
N ARG A 273 22.06 -15.38 -28.02
CA ARG A 273 22.99 -14.67 -27.14
C ARG A 273 22.33 -14.35 -25.80
N LEU A 274 23.16 -14.09 -24.79
CA LEU A 274 22.69 -13.60 -23.49
C LEU A 274 22.56 -12.08 -23.53
N ALA A 275 21.39 -11.60 -23.16
CA ALA A 275 21.08 -10.19 -22.97
C ALA A 275 20.52 -9.96 -21.56
N PRO A 276 20.73 -8.79 -20.94
CA PRO A 276 20.00 -8.43 -19.73
C PRO A 276 18.49 -8.51 -19.95
N SER A 277 17.76 -9.03 -18.97
CA SER A 277 16.32 -8.80 -18.89
C SER A 277 16.05 -7.35 -18.48
N LEU A 278 14.83 -6.85 -18.67
CA LEU A 278 14.44 -5.53 -18.20
C LEU A 278 14.66 -5.38 -16.69
N ALA A 279 14.27 -6.36 -15.88
CA ALA A 279 14.51 -6.36 -14.43
C ALA A 279 16.01 -6.33 -14.11
N GLY A 280 16.79 -7.18 -14.78
CA GLY A 280 18.25 -7.21 -14.61
C GLY A 280 18.89 -5.87 -14.97
N TYR A 281 18.44 -5.25 -16.06
CA TYR A 281 18.95 -3.96 -16.49
C TYR A 281 18.51 -2.80 -15.58
N LEU A 282 17.29 -2.81 -15.06
CA LEU A 282 16.83 -1.79 -14.11
C LEU A 282 17.54 -1.89 -12.74
N CYS A 283 17.86 -3.09 -12.27
CA CYS A 283 18.57 -3.29 -11.01
C CYS A 283 20.08 -3.03 -11.12
N PHE A 284 20.70 -3.50 -12.21
CA PHE A 284 22.15 -3.58 -12.31
C PHE A 284 22.72 -2.83 -13.51
N GLY A 285 21.92 -2.20 -14.36
CA GLY A 285 22.43 -1.43 -15.50
C GLY A 285 23.22 -0.21 -15.04
N ILE A 286 24.31 0.09 -15.74
CA ILE A 286 25.13 1.28 -15.47
C ILE A 286 24.28 2.56 -15.60
N TYR A 287 23.43 2.62 -16.64
CA TYR A 287 22.52 3.73 -16.86
C TYR A 287 21.29 3.29 -17.69
N PRO A 288 20.25 2.73 -17.06
CA PRO A 288 19.10 2.16 -17.77
C PRO A 288 18.33 3.14 -18.67
N GLN A 289 18.44 4.43 -18.36
CA GLN A 289 17.73 5.50 -19.06
C GLN A 289 18.34 5.85 -20.43
N ASP A 290 19.51 5.29 -20.82
CA ASP A 290 19.97 5.39 -22.21
C ASP A 290 19.03 4.68 -23.20
N THR A 291 18.42 3.59 -22.74
CA THR A 291 17.53 2.73 -23.53
C THR A 291 16.08 3.08 -23.23
N PHE A 292 15.80 3.42 -21.96
CA PHE A 292 14.46 3.73 -21.49
C PHE A 292 14.40 5.09 -20.80
N ALA A 293 14.46 6.18 -21.58
CA ALA A 293 14.55 7.55 -21.09
C ALA A 293 13.45 7.99 -20.09
N SER A 294 12.26 7.38 -20.17
CA SER A 294 11.13 7.67 -19.28
C SER A 294 11.04 6.75 -18.06
N LEU A 295 11.91 5.75 -17.92
CA LEU A 295 12.02 4.91 -16.71
C LEU A 295 12.88 5.61 -15.65
N HIS A 296 12.47 6.82 -15.29
CA HIS A 296 13.08 7.66 -14.27
C HIS A 296 12.03 8.00 -13.19
N LEU A 297 12.48 8.61 -12.10
CA LEU A 297 11.63 9.14 -11.04
C LEU A 297 11.66 10.67 -11.09
N SER A 298 10.50 11.30 -11.21
CA SER A 298 10.37 12.77 -11.20
C SER A 298 9.87 13.22 -9.83
N VAL A 299 10.55 14.17 -9.20
CA VAL A 299 10.15 14.78 -7.92
C VAL A 299 9.95 16.27 -8.14
N VAL A 300 8.71 16.74 -7.96
CA VAL A 300 8.32 18.12 -8.25
C VAL A 300 7.70 18.76 -7.02
N ARG A 301 8.21 19.91 -6.60
CA ARG A 301 7.63 20.73 -5.52
C ARG A 301 6.83 21.88 -6.11
N TYR A 302 5.54 21.94 -5.78
CA TYR A 302 4.64 23.02 -6.18
C TYR A 302 4.56 24.11 -5.09
N PRO A 303 4.39 25.38 -5.48
CA PRO A 303 4.20 26.48 -4.54
C PRO A 303 2.77 26.60 -4.00
N THR A 304 1.79 26.02 -4.69
CA THR A 304 0.37 26.06 -4.34
C THR A 304 -0.20 24.65 -4.21
N GLU A 305 -1.41 24.51 -3.66
CA GLU A 305 -2.10 23.21 -3.50
C GLU A 305 -2.59 22.62 -4.84
N ARG A 306 -2.57 23.42 -5.90
CA ARG A 306 -3.10 23.08 -7.23
C ARG A 306 -2.01 23.08 -8.29
N PRO A 307 -1.84 21.96 -9.04
CA PRO A 307 -0.87 21.89 -10.11
C PRO A 307 -1.05 23.01 -11.15
N GLY A 308 0.03 23.67 -11.54
CA GLY A 308 0.04 24.67 -12.61
C GLY A 308 -0.42 26.08 -12.22
N GLU A 309 -0.95 26.27 -11.01
CA GLU A 309 -1.15 27.60 -10.44
C GLU A 309 0.20 28.21 -10.04
N VAL A 310 0.36 29.51 -10.31
CA VAL A 310 1.55 30.25 -9.93
C VAL A 310 1.43 30.77 -8.50
N SER A 311 2.56 30.87 -7.80
CA SER A 311 2.63 31.58 -6.53
C SER A 311 2.28 33.06 -6.71
N THR A 312 2.02 33.77 -5.63
CA THR A 312 1.86 35.24 -5.64
C THR A 312 3.08 35.98 -6.19
N ARG A 313 4.24 35.31 -6.26
CA ARG A 313 5.50 35.81 -6.83
C ARG A 313 5.74 35.34 -8.27
N GLY A 314 4.80 34.59 -8.86
CA GLY A 314 4.88 34.09 -10.24
C GLY A 314 5.64 32.77 -10.42
N GLU A 315 6.03 32.09 -9.33
CA GLU A 315 6.74 30.80 -9.41
C GLU A 315 5.77 29.70 -9.83
N ARG A 316 6.17 28.85 -10.78
CA ARG A 316 5.37 27.68 -11.21
C ARG A 316 5.74 26.42 -10.43
N LEU A 317 7.03 26.26 -10.14
CA LEU A 317 7.64 25.13 -9.44
C LEU A 317 8.70 25.68 -8.50
N LEU A 318 8.80 25.12 -7.29
CA LEU A 318 9.85 25.46 -6.32
C LEU A 318 11.08 24.55 -6.48
N ASP A 319 10.86 23.31 -6.90
CA ASP A 319 11.91 22.35 -7.21
C ASP A 319 11.40 21.34 -8.25
N ASN A 320 12.31 20.83 -9.09
CA ASN A 320 12.03 19.81 -10.10
C ASN A 320 13.28 18.98 -10.32
N VAL A 321 13.28 17.75 -9.79
CA VAL A 321 14.40 16.82 -9.93
C VAL A 321 13.98 15.58 -10.67
N LYS A 322 14.82 15.23 -11.65
CA LYS A 322 14.78 13.98 -12.39
C LYS A 322 15.85 13.07 -11.80
N ALA A 323 15.43 12.04 -11.08
CA ALA A 323 16.32 11.00 -10.56
C ALA A 323 16.50 9.92 -11.64
N GLU A 324 17.75 9.54 -11.91
CA GLU A 324 18.16 8.59 -12.96
C GLU A 324 19.19 7.59 -12.43
N GLY A 325 19.44 6.53 -13.20
CA GLY A 325 20.30 5.39 -12.83
C GLY A 325 19.52 4.11 -12.53
N PRO A 326 20.20 3.07 -12.00
CA PRO A 326 19.54 1.85 -11.54
C PRO A 326 18.56 2.12 -10.40
N LEU A 327 17.67 1.17 -10.11
CA LEU A 327 16.57 1.33 -9.14
C LEU A 327 17.02 1.81 -7.76
N VAL A 328 18.18 1.34 -7.28
CA VAL A 328 18.78 1.79 -6.02
C VAL A 328 19.12 3.29 -6.06
N ALA A 329 19.65 3.77 -7.18
CA ALA A 329 19.97 5.18 -7.39
C ALA A 329 18.69 6.02 -7.50
N LEU A 330 17.65 5.51 -8.17
CA LEU A 330 16.33 6.16 -8.22
C LEU A 330 15.74 6.35 -6.83
N LEU A 331 15.78 5.31 -5.99
CA LEU A 331 15.30 5.38 -4.61
C LEU A 331 16.10 6.40 -3.78
N ARG A 332 17.43 6.34 -3.84
CA ARG A 332 18.32 7.24 -3.08
C ARG A 332 18.13 8.71 -3.49
N GLN A 333 18.23 8.99 -4.78
CA GLN A 333 18.08 10.35 -5.31
C GLN A 333 16.64 10.87 -5.07
N GLY A 334 15.63 10.01 -5.23
CA GLY A 334 14.24 10.31 -4.93
C GLY A 334 14.02 10.68 -3.48
N MET A 335 14.50 9.86 -2.54
CA MET A 335 14.40 10.14 -1.10
C MET A 335 15.13 11.42 -0.73
N ASN A 336 16.35 11.64 -1.23
CA ASN A 336 17.08 12.89 -1.00
C ASN A 336 16.30 14.11 -1.53
N ALA A 337 15.63 13.96 -2.68
CA ALA A 337 14.80 15.00 -3.27
C ALA A 337 13.53 15.29 -2.48
N ILE A 338 12.91 14.26 -1.93
CA ILE A 338 11.77 14.43 -1.03
C ILE A 338 12.22 15.14 0.23
N LEU A 339 13.21 14.58 0.95
CA LEU A 339 13.63 15.07 2.27
C LEU A 339 14.09 16.54 2.24
N ARG A 340 14.82 16.98 1.22
CA ARG A 340 15.23 18.39 1.11
C ARG A 340 14.06 19.37 0.88
N ASN A 341 12.92 18.86 0.40
CA ASN A 341 11.69 19.63 0.15
C ASN A 341 10.64 19.48 1.26
N LEU A 342 10.91 18.68 2.29
CA LEU A 342 10.03 18.50 3.44
C LEU A 342 10.39 19.48 4.56
N GLN A 343 9.38 19.83 5.35
CA GLN A 343 9.59 20.64 6.55
C GLN A 343 10.09 19.76 7.71
N ARG A 344 10.87 20.37 8.60
CA ARG A 344 11.24 19.78 9.90
C ARG A 344 10.47 20.49 11.00
N ARG A 345 9.84 19.73 11.89
CA ARG A 345 9.21 20.23 13.11
C ARG A 345 10.12 19.92 14.29
N ALA A 346 10.42 20.93 15.10
CA ALA A 346 11.09 20.74 16.37
C ALA A 346 10.06 20.35 17.42
N ILE A 347 10.11 19.11 17.90
CA ILE A 347 9.30 18.66 19.02
C ILE A 347 10.18 18.75 20.27
N VAL A 348 9.79 19.59 21.22
CA VAL A 348 10.44 19.69 22.53
C VAL A 348 9.72 18.74 23.49
N GLN A 349 10.43 17.74 24.00
CA GLN A 349 9.94 16.81 25.01
C GLN A 349 10.82 16.93 26.26
N GLY A 350 10.30 17.61 27.29
CA GLY A 350 11.07 17.93 28.49
C GLY A 350 12.26 18.84 28.16
N LEU A 351 13.47 18.39 28.50
CA LEU A 351 14.73 19.11 28.22
C LEU A 351 15.29 18.86 26.81
N PHE A 352 14.73 17.92 26.05
CA PHE A 352 15.29 17.50 24.77
C PHE A 352 14.47 18.03 23.59
N ARG A 353 15.16 18.57 22.59
CA ARG A 353 14.60 18.92 21.29
C ARG A 353 14.93 17.82 20.29
N ARG A 354 13.91 17.30 19.61
CA ARG A 354 14.07 16.41 18.45
C ARG A 354 13.49 17.09 17.21
N ASP A 355 14.26 17.14 16.13
CA ASP A 355 13.75 17.55 14.83
C ASP A 355 13.15 16.33 14.13
N VAL A 356 11.86 16.40 13.81
CA VAL A 356 11.10 15.32 13.15
C VAL A 356 10.62 15.82 11.80
N TRP A 357 10.76 14.99 10.78
CA TRP A 357 10.24 15.29 9.45
C TRP A 357 8.71 15.36 9.43
N GLU A 358 8.19 16.06 8.42
CA GLU A 358 6.76 16.18 8.14
C GLU A 358 6.06 14.83 7.96
N TYR A 359 6.77 13.81 7.47
CA TYR A 359 6.29 12.43 7.32
C TYR A 359 7.35 11.44 7.84
N PRO A 360 6.97 10.27 8.37
CA PRO A 360 7.90 9.19 8.71
C PRO A 360 8.73 8.78 7.49
N ILE A 361 10.04 8.67 7.66
CA ILE A 361 10.97 8.33 6.56
C ILE A 361 10.67 6.93 6.04
N GLU A 362 10.32 6.01 6.94
CA GLU A 362 9.96 4.62 6.65
C GLU A 362 8.75 4.55 5.72
N ALA A 363 7.72 5.37 5.97
CA ALA A 363 6.51 5.42 5.15
C ALA A 363 6.81 5.96 3.74
N LEU A 364 7.64 7.00 3.62
CA LEU A 364 8.05 7.57 2.34
C LEU A 364 8.91 6.60 1.52
N ARG A 365 9.87 5.95 2.19
CA ARG A 365 10.74 4.94 1.57
C ARG A 365 9.90 3.80 1.01
N GLU A 366 8.97 3.27 1.81
CA GLU A 366 8.09 2.18 1.40
C GLU A 366 7.17 2.58 0.23
N ALA A 367 6.65 3.81 0.22
CA ALA A 367 5.87 4.31 -0.90
C ALA A 367 6.68 4.37 -2.20
N LEU A 368 7.93 4.83 -2.16
CA LEU A 368 8.80 4.86 -3.34
C LEU A 368 9.19 3.46 -3.82
N VAL A 369 9.55 2.56 -2.89
CA VAL A 369 9.87 1.16 -3.22
C VAL A 369 8.67 0.52 -3.91
N ASN A 370 7.46 0.66 -3.36
CA ASN A 370 6.25 0.12 -3.98
C ASN A 370 5.98 0.75 -5.35
N ALA A 371 6.17 2.06 -5.50
CA ALA A 371 5.97 2.74 -6.78
C ALA A 371 6.93 2.24 -7.86
N LEU A 372 8.19 1.98 -7.53
CA LEU A 372 9.20 1.46 -8.46
C LEU A 372 9.01 -0.04 -8.75
N ALA A 373 8.67 -0.82 -7.74
CA ALA A 373 8.59 -2.27 -7.82
C ALA A 373 7.30 -2.77 -8.48
N HIS A 374 6.16 -2.11 -8.23
CA HIS A 374 4.86 -2.46 -8.80
C HIS A 374 4.50 -1.68 -10.07
N ARG A 375 5.42 -0.85 -10.58
CA ARG A 375 5.28 -0.07 -11.81
C ARG A 375 4.85 -0.92 -13.01
N ASP A 376 3.98 -0.38 -13.86
CA ASP A 376 3.70 -1.00 -15.16
C ASP A 376 4.88 -0.80 -16.13
N TYR A 377 5.62 -1.88 -16.42
CA TYR A 377 6.72 -1.93 -17.38
C TYR A 377 6.30 -2.38 -18.79
N SER A 378 5.00 -2.46 -19.07
CA SER A 378 4.48 -2.74 -20.41
C SER A 378 4.96 -1.70 -21.44
N PRO A 379 5.07 -2.07 -22.72
CA PRO A 379 5.48 -1.13 -23.77
C PRO A 379 4.67 0.17 -23.83
N LEU A 380 3.37 0.14 -23.51
CA LEU A 380 2.50 1.32 -23.51
C LEU A 380 2.75 2.25 -22.30
N ALA A 381 3.29 1.73 -21.19
CA ALA A 381 3.55 2.47 -19.97
C ALA A 381 5.00 2.98 -19.84
N ARG A 382 5.95 2.46 -20.64
CA ARG A 382 7.37 2.84 -20.58
C ARG A 382 7.64 4.33 -20.84
N GLY A 383 6.71 5.03 -21.49
CA GLY A 383 6.80 6.48 -21.75
C GLY A 383 6.50 7.37 -20.55
N THR A 384 5.96 6.83 -19.46
CA THR A 384 5.47 7.61 -18.31
C THR A 384 6.33 7.35 -17.06
N PRO A 385 6.99 8.37 -16.47
CA PRO A 385 7.78 8.18 -15.27
C PRO A 385 6.91 7.99 -14.02
N VAL A 386 7.51 7.46 -12.95
CA VAL A 386 6.92 7.59 -11.61
C VAL A 386 7.06 9.06 -11.19
N GLN A 387 6.00 9.63 -10.61
CA GLN A 387 5.96 11.04 -10.25
C GLN A 387 5.69 11.19 -8.76
N VAL A 388 6.54 11.97 -8.09
CA VAL A 388 6.33 12.45 -6.73
C VAL A 388 6.01 13.93 -6.82
N ARG A 389 4.84 14.33 -6.34
CA ARG A 389 4.40 15.73 -6.32
C ARG A 389 4.25 16.17 -4.88
N ILE A 390 5.00 17.19 -4.51
CA ILE A 390 4.99 17.74 -3.15
C ILE A 390 4.25 19.08 -3.22
N PHE A 391 3.16 19.18 -2.48
CA PHE A 391 2.33 20.37 -2.34
C PHE A 391 2.50 20.97 -0.94
N PRO A 392 2.00 22.19 -0.71
CA PRO A 392 1.97 22.79 0.64
C PRO A 392 1.20 21.97 1.69
N ASP A 393 0.24 21.14 1.29
CA ASP A 393 -0.71 20.42 2.13
C ASP A 393 -0.57 18.88 2.09
N ARG A 394 0.16 18.35 1.09
CA ARG A 394 0.23 16.90 0.84
C ARG A 394 1.44 16.49 0.00
N LEU A 395 1.77 15.20 0.05
CA LEU A 395 2.71 14.54 -0.85
C LEU A 395 1.98 13.44 -1.61
N GLU A 396 2.07 13.47 -2.94
CA GLU A 396 1.49 12.46 -3.83
C GLU A 396 2.60 11.63 -4.48
N VAL A 397 2.46 10.30 -4.50
CA VAL A 397 3.28 9.37 -5.29
C VAL A 397 2.38 8.71 -6.32
N GLU A 398 2.61 8.98 -7.59
CA GLU A 398 1.81 8.49 -8.72
C GLU A 398 2.64 7.54 -9.59
N ASN A 399 2.08 6.37 -9.85
CA ASN A 399 2.69 5.26 -10.57
C ASN A 399 1.86 4.94 -11.84
N PRO A 400 2.48 4.73 -13.03
CA PRO A 400 1.77 4.14 -14.16
C PRO A 400 1.30 2.70 -13.88
N GLY A 401 0.07 2.42 -14.30
CA GLY A 401 -0.67 1.18 -14.03
C GLY A 401 -1.42 1.22 -12.70
N GLY A 402 -2.60 0.60 -12.66
CA GLY A 402 -3.39 0.41 -11.44
C GLY A 402 -2.97 -0.80 -10.61
N LEU A 403 -3.81 -1.24 -9.68
CA LEU A 403 -3.65 -2.49 -8.94
C LEU A 403 -3.68 -3.71 -9.89
N PHE A 404 -3.00 -4.78 -9.48
CA PHE A 404 -2.85 -6.00 -10.27
C PHE A 404 -3.47 -7.21 -9.55
N GLY A 405 -4.11 -8.09 -10.32
CA GLY A 405 -4.72 -9.32 -9.81
C GLY A 405 -5.98 -9.05 -8.96
N PRO A 406 -6.23 -9.86 -7.92
CA PRO A 406 -7.43 -9.75 -7.07
C PRO A 406 -7.33 -8.67 -5.98
N VAL A 407 -6.30 -7.83 -6.00
CA VAL A 407 -6.06 -6.80 -4.97
C VAL A 407 -6.96 -5.61 -5.24
N THR A 408 -7.67 -5.14 -4.21
CA THR A 408 -8.48 -3.92 -4.24
C THR A 408 -7.95 -2.94 -3.20
N VAL A 409 -8.32 -1.67 -3.32
CA VAL A 409 -7.90 -0.60 -2.38
C VAL A 409 -8.31 -0.95 -0.94
N GLU A 410 -9.50 -1.53 -0.75
CA GLU A 410 -10.04 -1.87 0.58
C GLU A 410 -9.26 -2.97 1.28
N ARG A 411 -8.51 -3.78 0.51
CA ARG A 411 -7.77 -4.93 0.99
C ARG A 411 -6.25 -4.70 1.02
N LEU A 412 -5.80 -3.50 0.67
CA LEU A 412 -4.38 -3.14 0.75
C LEU A 412 -3.92 -3.18 2.22
N GLY A 413 -2.84 -3.93 2.48
CA GLY A 413 -2.31 -4.13 3.83
C GLY A 413 -2.95 -5.28 4.61
N GLU A 414 -3.92 -6.00 4.04
CA GLU A 414 -4.42 -7.25 4.62
C GLU A 414 -3.36 -8.37 4.51
N PRO A 415 -3.06 -9.10 5.59
CA PRO A 415 -2.14 -10.23 5.55
C PRO A 415 -2.58 -11.31 4.56
N GLY A 416 -1.64 -11.84 3.77
CA GLY A 416 -1.87 -12.98 2.88
C GLY A 416 -2.36 -12.65 1.46
N LEU A 417 -2.58 -11.37 1.14
CA LEU A 417 -2.84 -10.92 -0.22
C LEU A 417 -1.54 -10.51 -0.91
N LEU A 418 -0.95 -11.44 -1.66
CA LEU A 418 0.26 -11.18 -2.45
C LEU A 418 -0.07 -11.31 -3.93
N ALA A 419 -0.25 -10.17 -4.60
CA ALA A 419 -0.26 -10.12 -6.06
C ALA A 419 0.78 -9.10 -6.52
N THR A 420 1.82 -9.59 -7.19
CA THR A 420 2.87 -8.72 -7.74
C THR A 420 2.85 -8.76 -9.26
N ARG A 421 2.91 -7.58 -9.87
CA ARG A 421 2.97 -7.42 -11.32
C ARG A 421 4.32 -7.88 -11.89
N ASN A 422 5.41 -7.56 -11.19
CA ASN A 422 6.78 -7.79 -11.63
C ASN A 422 7.46 -8.81 -10.71
N THR A 423 7.11 -10.08 -10.86
CA THR A 423 7.57 -11.18 -9.98
C THR A 423 9.08 -11.33 -9.97
N HIS A 424 9.74 -11.18 -11.12
CA HIS A 424 11.19 -11.32 -11.21
C HIS A 424 11.90 -10.09 -10.67
N LEU A 425 11.36 -8.90 -10.95
CA LEU A 425 11.90 -7.68 -10.36
C LEU A 425 11.82 -7.70 -8.83
N MET A 426 10.66 -8.06 -8.25
CA MET A 426 10.50 -8.19 -6.79
C MET A 426 11.52 -9.16 -6.19
N ARG A 427 11.72 -10.31 -6.84
CA ARG A 427 12.71 -11.30 -6.41
C ARG A 427 14.14 -10.74 -6.42
N LEU A 428 14.49 -9.86 -7.36
CA LEU A 428 15.80 -9.20 -7.35
C LEU A 428 15.89 -8.15 -6.24
N LEU A 429 14.84 -7.37 -6.01
CA LEU A 429 14.81 -6.31 -4.98
C LEU A 429 14.94 -6.83 -3.55
N GLU A 430 14.56 -8.08 -3.29
CA GLU A 430 14.75 -8.78 -2.01
C GLU A 430 16.21 -8.87 -1.55
N ASP A 431 17.14 -8.95 -2.49
CA ASP A 431 18.56 -9.09 -2.19
C ASP A 431 19.38 -7.91 -2.69
N LEU A 432 18.79 -7.03 -3.50
CA LEU A 432 19.47 -5.86 -4.04
C LEU A 432 20.02 -5.01 -2.87
N PRO A 433 21.35 -4.91 -2.74
CA PRO A 433 21.95 -4.08 -1.71
C PRO A 433 21.87 -2.60 -2.13
N ASP A 434 21.73 -1.72 -1.15
CA ASP A 434 22.07 -0.31 -1.31
C ASP A 434 23.58 -0.05 -1.12
N GLU A 435 24.01 1.20 -1.29
CA GLU A 435 25.42 1.60 -1.16
C GLU A 435 26.00 1.30 0.24
N ASP A 436 25.13 1.21 1.26
CA ASP A 436 25.47 0.92 2.65
C ASP A 436 25.31 -0.58 3.00
N GLY A 437 24.94 -1.41 2.02
CA GLY A 437 24.75 -2.86 2.20
C GLY A 437 23.40 -3.28 2.78
N HIS A 438 22.46 -2.35 3.00
CA HIS A 438 21.10 -2.68 3.44
C HIS A 438 20.26 -3.22 2.28
N VAL A 439 19.17 -3.95 2.59
CA VAL A 439 18.22 -4.37 1.54
C VAL A 439 17.41 -3.17 1.06
N VAL A 440 17.18 -3.05 -0.25
CA VAL A 440 16.24 -2.07 -0.82
C VAL A 440 14.79 -2.38 -0.43
N CYS A 441 14.37 -3.65 -0.53
CA CYS A 441 13.00 -4.09 -0.22
C CYS A 441 12.97 -5.33 0.69
N GLU A 442 12.29 -5.24 1.83
CA GLU A 442 11.95 -6.41 2.63
C GLU A 442 10.69 -7.08 2.06
N ASN A 443 10.82 -7.99 1.09
CA ASN A 443 9.66 -8.64 0.47
C ASN A 443 9.01 -9.66 1.41
N ARG A 444 8.14 -9.18 2.32
CA ARG A 444 7.34 -10.03 3.21
C ARG A 444 5.83 -9.77 3.12
N GLY A 445 5.39 -8.93 2.18
CA GLY A 445 4.00 -8.48 2.12
C GLY A 445 3.58 -7.55 3.25
N THR A 446 4.53 -7.12 4.08
CA THR A 446 4.32 -6.26 5.25
C THR A 446 4.56 -4.78 4.95
N GLY A 447 5.03 -4.44 3.75
CA GLY A 447 5.43 -3.08 3.39
C GLY A 447 4.35 -2.04 3.63
N ILE A 448 3.18 -2.21 3.01
CA ILE A 448 2.02 -1.32 3.24
C ILE A 448 1.62 -1.30 4.73
N THR A 449 1.65 -2.43 5.41
CA THR A 449 1.35 -2.50 6.85
C THR A 449 2.33 -1.67 7.67
N ALA A 450 3.64 -1.78 7.42
CA ALA A 450 4.68 -1.01 8.07
C ALA A 450 4.54 0.50 7.80
N MET A 451 4.17 0.88 6.56
CA MET A 451 3.86 2.26 6.20
C MET A 451 2.68 2.81 7.04
N LEU A 452 1.60 2.04 7.15
CA LEU A 452 0.41 2.41 7.93
C LEU A 452 0.72 2.51 9.42
N GLU A 453 1.52 1.58 9.95
CA GLU A 453 1.98 1.58 11.34
C GLU A 453 2.87 2.78 11.65
N ALA A 454 3.81 3.11 10.75
CA ALA A 454 4.68 4.27 10.91
C ALA A 454 3.88 5.59 10.94
N LEU A 455 2.90 5.74 10.04
CA LEU A 455 2.01 6.91 10.04
C LEU A 455 1.14 6.99 11.30
N ARG A 456 0.59 5.85 11.74
CA ARG A 456 -0.20 5.79 12.97
C ARG A 456 0.64 6.16 14.19
N ALA A 457 1.88 5.66 14.28
CA ALA A 457 2.81 5.98 15.36
C ALA A 457 3.18 7.48 15.38
N ALA A 458 3.17 8.14 14.21
CA ALA A 458 3.35 9.58 14.06
C ALA A 458 2.06 10.40 14.26
N GLY A 459 0.92 9.77 14.56
CA GLY A 459 -0.37 10.44 14.73
C GLY A 459 -0.91 11.06 13.44
N MET A 460 -0.50 10.55 12.28
CA MET A 460 -0.91 11.03 10.97
C MET A 460 -2.11 10.24 10.43
N GLU A 461 -2.85 10.83 9.50
CA GLU A 461 -3.87 10.09 8.75
C GLU A 461 -3.19 9.00 7.90
N PRO A 462 -3.78 7.80 7.78
CA PRO A 462 -3.37 6.84 6.75
C PRO A 462 -3.42 7.48 5.36
N PRO A 463 -2.58 7.04 4.43
CA PRO A 463 -2.54 7.65 3.12
C PRO A 463 -3.80 7.30 2.33
N ARG A 464 -4.20 8.19 1.42
CA ARG A 464 -5.31 7.92 0.50
C ARG A 464 -4.76 7.20 -0.73
N PHE A 465 -5.35 6.06 -1.05
CA PHE A 465 -5.06 5.31 -2.27
C PHE A 465 -6.15 5.64 -3.32
N ASP A 466 -5.74 6.14 -4.48
CA ASP A 466 -6.59 6.33 -5.66
C ASP A 466 -6.09 5.36 -6.74
N ASP A 467 -6.80 4.23 -6.89
CA ASP A 467 -6.53 3.28 -7.96
C ASP A 467 -7.38 3.62 -9.18
N ARG A 468 -6.72 4.07 -10.23
CA ARG A 468 -7.28 4.11 -11.58
C ARG A 468 -6.62 3.00 -12.36
N ARG A 469 -7.35 2.36 -13.28
CA ARG A 469 -6.81 1.21 -14.04
C ARG A 469 -5.44 1.47 -14.67
N THR A 470 -5.20 2.71 -15.10
CA THR A 470 -3.96 3.14 -15.76
C THR A 470 -2.99 3.88 -14.85
N THR A 471 -3.37 4.24 -13.63
CA THR A 471 -2.54 4.99 -12.69
C THR A 471 -2.91 4.67 -11.25
N PHE A 472 -1.94 4.35 -10.43
CA PHE A 472 -2.12 4.23 -8.99
C PHE A 472 -1.49 5.43 -8.28
N ARG A 473 -2.26 6.10 -7.43
CA ARG A 473 -1.77 7.26 -6.66
C ARG A 473 -1.92 7.04 -5.17
N LEU A 474 -0.84 7.28 -4.45
CA LEU A 474 -0.78 7.38 -3.00
C LEU A 474 -0.70 8.84 -2.59
N THR A 475 -1.50 9.27 -1.60
CA THR A 475 -1.48 10.65 -1.09
C THR A 475 -1.30 10.66 0.42
N PHE A 476 -0.22 11.27 0.90
CA PHE A 476 0.00 11.57 2.32
C PHE A 476 -0.46 13.00 2.61
N SER A 477 -1.29 13.20 3.62
CA SER A 477 -1.59 14.54 4.14
C SER A 477 -0.52 14.97 5.14
N ASN A 478 -0.08 16.23 5.11
CA ASN A 478 0.87 16.74 6.09
C ASN A 478 0.24 17.20 7.42
N ALA A 479 -1.09 17.17 7.49
CA ALA A 479 -1.82 17.51 8.70
C ALA A 479 -1.84 16.30 9.64
N GLY A 480 -1.22 16.45 10.82
CA GLY A 480 -1.35 15.48 11.89
C GLY A 480 -2.82 15.36 12.31
N LEU A 481 -3.29 14.14 12.49
CA LEU A 481 -4.66 13.87 12.94
C LEU A 481 -4.78 14.09 14.46
N LEU A 482 -3.68 13.90 15.20
CA LEU A 482 -3.61 13.96 16.65
C LEU A 482 -2.65 15.06 17.12
N ASP A 483 -2.94 16.31 16.77
CA ASP A 483 -2.23 17.47 17.33
C ASP A 483 -2.65 17.77 18.78
N ASP A 484 -1.90 18.60 19.50
CA ASP A 484 -2.16 18.92 20.91
C ASP A 484 -3.59 19.47 21.12
N THR A 485 -4.08 20.25 20.16
CA THR A 485 -5.43 20.82 20.22
C THR A 485 -6.50 19.74 20.08
N THR A 486 -6.24 18.71 19.29
CA THR A 486 -7.12 17.56 19.05
C THR A 486 -7.06 16.58 20.19
N LEU A 487 -5.89 16.33 20.76
CA LEU A 487 -5.75 15.55 21.98
C LEU A 487 -6.49 16.22 23.15
N ALA A 488 -6.31 17.53 23.35
CA ALA A 488 -7.04 18.28 24.38
C ALA A 488 -8.57 18.24 24.17
N TRP A 489 -9.03 18.34 22.93
CA TRP A 489 -10.45 18.21 22.58
C TRP A 489 -10.98 16.80 22.82
N LEU A 490 -10.22 15.77 22.46
CA LEU A 490 -10.55 14.35 22.67
C LEU A 490 -10.65 14.01 24.16
N ASN A 491 -9.79 14.59 24.99
CA ASN A 491 -9.81 14.40 26.45
C ASN A 491 -11.13 14.86 27.10
N ARG A 492 -11.89 15.77 26.46
CA ARG A 492 -13.24 16.15 26.92
C ARG A 492 -14.22 14.97 26.89
N PHE A 493 -13.93 13.94 26.11
CA PHE A 493 -14.74 12.72 26.01
C PHE A 493 -14.17 11.55 26.81
N ALA A 494 -13.22 11.79 27.73
CA ALA A 494 -12.62 10.72 28.54
C ALA A 494 -13.65 9.91 29.34
N ALA A 495 -14.77 10.54 29.73
CA ALA A 495 -15.88 9.88 30.43
C ALA A 495 -16.66 8.86 29.56
N TYR A 496 -16.51 8.91 28.24
CA TYR A 496 -17.21 8.02 27.31
C TYR A 496 -16.46 6.71 27.03
N ASP A 497 -15.33 6.43 27.69
CA ASP A 497 -14.56 5.17 27.51
C ASP A 497 -14.39 4.77 26.02
N LEU A 498 -13.92 5.74 25.22
CA LEU A 498 -13.77 5.56 23.77
C LEU A 498 -12.51 4.76 23.49
N ASN A 499 -12.62 3.76 22.61
CA ASN A 499 -11.47 3.03 22.09
C ASN A 499 -10.66 3.89 21.08
N ASP A 500 -9.46 3.44 20.72
CA ASP A 500 -8.59 4.19 19.81
C ASP A 500 -9.21 4.44 18.44
N ALA A 501 -9.97 3.47 17.90
CA ALA A 501 -10.63 3.62 16.62
C ALA A 501 -11.70 4.72 16.62
N GLN A 502 -12.48 4.79 17.69
CA GLN A 502 -13.50 5.82 17.91
C GLN A 502 -12.87 7.19 18.12
N ARG A 503 -11.75 7.28 18.86
CA ARG A 503 -11.00 8.53 19.04
C ARG A 503 -10.46 9.04 17.72
N LEU A 504 -9.89 8.16 16.90
CA LEU A 504 -9.36 8.49 15.57
C LEU A 504 -10.47 8.99 14.64
N ALA A 505 -11.64 8.37 14.67
CA ALA A 505 -12.81 8.79 13.90
C ALA A 505 -13.33 10.17 14.34
N LEU A 506 -13.35 10.46 15.64
CA LEU A 506 -13.72 11.79 16.15
C LEU A 506 -12.70 12.87 15.76
N ALA A 507 -11.40 12.56 15.83
CA ALA A 507 -10.34 13.45 15.38
C ALA A 507 -10.48 13.79 13.88
N TYR A 508 -10.74 12.77 13.06
CA TYR A 508 -11.01 12.94 11.63
C TYR A 508 -12.25 13.79 11.37
N LEU A 509 -13.35 13.51 12.05
CA LEU A 509 -14.60 14.26 11.92
C LEU A 509 -14.47 15.72 12.33
N ARG A 510 -13.64 16.03 13.34
CA ARG A 510 -13.36 17.41 13.73
C ARG A 510 -12.73 18.20 12.60
N ARG A 511 -11.89 17.56 11.78
CA ARG A 511 -11.16 18.21 10.69
C ARG A 511 -11.95 18.22 9.38
N GLU A 512 -12.46 17.07 8.96
CA GLU A 512 -13.10 16.88 7.65
C GLU A 512 -14.62 17.16 7.69
N GLY A 513 -15.21 17.27 8.88
CA GLY A 513 -16.62 17.57 9.11
C GLY A 513 -17.59 16.41 8.82
N ARG A 514 -17.18 15.42 8.03
CA ARG A 514 -17.98 14.26 7.64
C ARG A 514 -17.15 12.98 7.60
N LEU A 515 -17.81 11.85 7.87
CA LEU A 515 -17.22 10.52 7.87
C LEU A 515 -18.20 9.51 7.29
N THR A 516 -17.72 8.58 6.48
CA THR A 516 -18.49 7.43 6.00
C THR A 516 -18.01 6.14 6.68
N ASN A 517 -18.74 5.03 6.50
CA ASN A 517 -18.27 3.71 6.95
C ASN A 517 -16.90 3.37 6.31
N ALA A 518 -16.74 3.67 5.01
CA ALA A 518 -15.48 3.46 4.29
C ALA A 518 -14.33 4.30 4.89
N ASP A 519 -14.58 5.56 5.25
CA ASP A 519 -13.57 6.38 5.93
C ASP A 519 -13.18 5.78 7.29
N TYR A 520 -14.15 5.32 8.09
CA TYR A 520 -13.87 4.71 9.40
C TYR A 520 -13.00 3.45 9.26
N ARG A 521 -13.28 2.60 8.27
CA ARG A 521 -12.46 1.43 7.93
C ARG A 521 -11.06 1.81 7.47
N ARG A 522 -10.93 2.86 6.66
CA ARG A 522 -9.62 3.37 6.21
C ARG A 522 -8.77 3.84 7.37
N LEU A 523 -9.37 4.56 8.32
CA LEU A 523 -8.71 5.01 9.55
C LEU A 523 -8.30 3.83 10.45
N ASN A 524 -9.07 2.74 10.40
CA ASN A 524 -8.91 1.57 11.25
C ASN A 524 -8.77 0.26 10.45
N PRO A 525 -7.65 0.07 9.72
CA PRO A 525 -7.36 -1.18 9.01
C PRO A 525 -7.48 -2.39 9.94
N GLY A 526 -8.17 -3.43 9.47
CA GLY A 526 -8.43 -4.67 10.22
C GLY A 526 -9.84 -4.79 10.82
N LEU A 527 -10.64 -3.71 10.81
CA LEU A 527 -12.07 -3.79 11.19
C LEU A 527 -12.95 -4.18 10.01
N ASP A 528 -13.86 -5.13 10.22
CA ASP A 528 -14.86 -5.50 9.23
C ASP A 528 -16.05 -4.52 9.21
N SER A 529 -16.88 -4.61 8.16
CA SER A 529 -18.01 -3.69 7.95
C SER A 529 -19.06 -3.76 9.06
N ALA A 530 -19.30 -4.94 9.63
CA ALA A 530 -20.30 -5.14 10.67
C ALA A 530 -19.84 -4.50 11.99
N GLU A 531 -18.57 -4.70 12.32
CA GLU A 531 -17.92 -4.11 13.48
C GLU A 531 -17.86 -2.58 13.38
N VAL A 532 -17.50 -2.03 12.21
CA VAL A 532 -17.55 -0.59 11.97
C VAL A 532 -18.97 -0.04 12.13
N THR A 533 -19.98 -0.72 11.58
CA THR A 533 -21.38 -0.31 11.71
C THR A 533 -21.81 -0.30 13.17
N ARG A 534 -21.40 -1.30 13.95
CA ARG A 534 -21.66 -1.39 15.39
C ARG A 534 -21.02 -0.24 16.17
N GLN A 535 -19.76 0.09 15.89
CA GLN A 535 -19.04 1.18 16.55
C GLN A 535 -19.60 2.56 16.19
N LEU A 536 -19.97 2.79 14.93
CA LEU A 536 -20.60 4.03 14.49
C LEU A 536 -21.99 4.21 15.11
N ALA A 537 -22.81 3.14 15.14
CA ALA A 537 -24.11 3.16 15.81
C ALA A 537 -23.95 3.44 17.31
N ASP A 538 -22.90 2.91 17.95
CA ASP A 538 -22.60 3.19 19.35
C ASP A 538 -22.28 4.67 19.60
N LEU A 539 -21.48 5.29 18.75
CA LEU A 539 -21.18 6.73 18.82
C LEU A 539 -22.42 7.61 18.59
N VAL A 540 -23.34 7.19 17.71
CA VAL A 540 -24.64 7.85 17.52
C VAL A 540 -25.52 7.72 18.76
N ARG A 541 -25.63 6.52 19.35
CA ARG A 541 -26.38 6.31 20.60
C ARG A 541 -25.86 7.15 21.76
N ARG A 542 -24.54 7.34 21.83
CA ARG A 542 -23.89 8.21 22.83
C ARG A 542 -24.08 9.71 22.56
N GLY A 543 -24.73 10.08 21.46
CA GLY A 543 -25.00 11.46 21.07
C GLY A 543 -23.77 12.23 20.58
N LEU A 544 -22.66 11.53 20.29
CA LEU A 544 -21.42 12.14 19.80
C LEU A 544 -21.47 12.34 18.28
N LEU A 545 -22.24 11.52 17.57
CA LEU A 545 -22.44 11.59 16.13
C LEU A 545 -23.91 11.74 15.75
N ALA A 546 -24.16 12.40 14.63
CA ALA A 546 -25.43 12.41 13.92
C ALA A 546 -25.27 11.67 12.59
N GLN A 547 -26.15 10.70 12.36
CA GLN A 547 -26.25 9.95 11.12
C GLN A 547 -27.17 10.68 10.15
N HIS A 548 -26.73 10.80 8.89
CA HIS A 548 -27.52 11.36 7.79
C HIS A 548 -27.51 10.38 6.62
N GLY A 549 -28.63 10.28 5.89
CA GLY A 549 -28.79 9.33 4.80
C GLY A 549 -28.88 7.87 5.25
N THR A 550 -29.07 6.97 4.29
CA THR A 550 -29.26 5.54 4.53
C THR A 550 -28.35 4.69 3.62
N ARG A 551 -28.00 3.48 4.10
CA ARG A 551 -27.13 2.50 3.42
C ARG A 551 -25.83 3.13 2.87
N ARG A 552 -25.56 3.03 1.57
CA ARG A 552 -24.33 3.54 0.93
C ARG A 552 -24.14 5.05 1.03
N TRP A 553 -25.23 5.80 1.26
CA TRP A 553 -25.22 7.25 1.40
C TRP A 553 -25.11 7.69 2.86
N THR A 554 -24.98 6.73 3.78
CA THR A 554 -24.85 7.04 5.20
C THR A 554 -23.57 7.81 5.45
N ARG A 555 -23.74 9.03 5.97
CA ARG A 555 -22.65 9.90 6.43
C ARG A 555 -22.89 10.31 7.87
N TYR A 556 -21.81 10.43 8.61
CA TYR A 556 -21.80 10.81 10.00
C TYR A 556 -21.16 12.18 10.14
N THR A 557 -21.68 12.97 11.07
CA THR A 557 -21.18 14.30 11.45
C THR A 557 -21.12 14.39 12.97
N LEU A 558 -20.32 15.30 13.52
CA LEU A 558 -20.31 15.52 14.97
C LEU A 558 -21.68 16.02 15.45
N ALA A 559 -22.10 15.57 16.63
CA ALA A 559 -23.37 15.96 17.24
C ALA A 559 -23.20 16.39 18.70
N GLY A 560 -24.20 17.11 19.22
CA GLY A 560 -24.28 17.47 20.64
C GLY A 560 -23.07 18.25 21.13
N GLN A 561 -22.46 17.82 22.23
CA GLN A 561 -21.27 18.47 22.82
C GLN A 561 -20.03 18.41 21.92
N ALA A 562 -20.02 17.53 20.91
CA ALA A 562 -18.89 17.39 20.01
C ALA A 562 -18.82 18.47 18.93
N THR A 563 -19.90 19.22 18.66
CA THR A 563 -19.89 20.35 17.70
C THR A 563 -19.33 21.64 18.29
N SER A 564 -19.17 21.75 19.62
CA SER A 564 -18.65 22.96 20.24
C SER A 564 -17.15 23.12 19.98
N ALA A 565 -16.83 24.18 19.22
CA ALA A 565 -15.47 24.61 18.88
C ALA A 565 -14.71 25.31 20.02
N ALA A 566 -15.39 25.67 21.12
CA ALA A 566 -14.78 26.44 22.22
C ALA A 566 -14.60 25.59 23.50
N PRO A 567 -13.49 25.77 24.25
CA PRO A 567 -13.41 25.25 25.61
C PRO A 567 -14.46 25.97 26.48
N PRO A 568 -15.16 25.27 27.39
CA PRO A 568 -16.00 25.97 28.35
C PRO A 568 -15.10 26.83 29.25
N ASN A 569 -15.42 28.12 29.36
CA ASN A 569 -14.82 29.01 30.36
C ASN A 569 -15.03 28.38 31.74
N GLY A 570 -13.96 27.85 32.32
CA GLY A 570 -13.96 27.22 33.63
C GLY A 570 -12.55 26.78 33.97
N SER A 571 -11.91 27.53 34.87
CA SER A 571 -10.57 27.30 35.41
C SER A 571 -10.31 25.83 35.76
N ALA A 572 -9.41 25.18 35.03
CA ALA A 572 -8.65 24.06 35.54
C ALA A 572 -7.17 24.40 35.29
N THR A 573 -6.45 24.62 36.38
CA THR A 573 -5.01 24.92 36.41
C THR A 573 -4.21 23.78 35.77
N SER A 574 -3.13 24.17 35.09
CA SER A 574 -2.23 23.34 34.28
C SER A 574 -1.40 22.28 35.05
N GLU A 575 -1.82 21.85 36.24
CA GLU A 575 -0.97 21.06 37.16
C GLU A 575 -1.41 19.60 37.36
N ASN A 576 -2.44 19.10 36.67
CA ASN A 576 -2.90 17.71 36.85
C ASN A 576 -3.21 16.96 35.54
N LEU A 577 -2.36 17.14 34.53
CA LEU A 577 -2.37 16.31 33.32
C LEU A 577 -1.32 15.19 33.47
N ALA A 578 -1.70 14.09 34.10
CA ALA A 578 -0.99 12.83 33.87
C ALA A 578 -1.30 12.38 32.43
N PRO A 579 -0.29 12.07 31.59
CA PRO A 579 -0.55 11.46 30.30
C PRO A 579 -1.26 10.11 30.52
N LEU A 580 -2.41 9.93 29.89
CA LEU A 580 -3.07 8.62 29.89
C LEU A 580 -2.17 7.61 29.17
N PRO A 581 -2.05 6.38 29.70
CA PRO A 581 -1.23 5.35 29.09
C PRO A 581 -1.85 5.01 27.73
N VAL A 582 -1.09 5.24 26.66
CA VAL A 582 -1.33 4.52 25.42
C VAL A 582 -0.99 3.07 25.74
N ASP A 583 -1.98 2.20 25.75
CA ASP A 583 -1.74 0.78 25.96
C ASP A 583 -0.88 0.25 24.80
N ARG A 584 0.41 0.06 25.09
CA ARG A 584 1.41 -0.45 24.14
C ARG A 584 1.48 -1.98 24.16
N SER A 585 0.46 -2.68 24.67
CA SER A 585 0.41 -4.14 24.59
C SER A 585 0.03 -4.61 23.18
N SER A 586 0.86 -4.33 22.19
CA SER A 586 0.85 -5.05 20.92
C SER A 586 1.41 -6.44 21.18
N GLN A 587 0.62 -7.47 20.88
CA GLN A 587 0.99 -8.86 20.99
C GLN A 587 2.31 -9.13 20.24
N SER A 588 3.28 -9.68 20.97
CA SER A 588 4.58 -10.10 20.46
C SER A 588 4.42 -11.19 19.41
N VAL A 589 4.68 -10.88 18.15
CA VAL A 589 5.04 -11.89 17.14
C VAL A 589 6.56 -11.94 17.11
N GLU A 590 7.12 -13.10 17.47
CA GLU A 590 8.56 -13.33 17.42
C GLU A 590 9.07 -13.28 15.97
N LEU A 591 9.98 -12.36 15.69
CA LEU A 591 10.85 -12.41 14.52
C LEU A 591 12.29 -12.60 15.02
N ALA A 592 12.87 -13.73 14.61
CA ALA A 592 14.25 -14.11 14.87
C ALA A 592 15.22 -13.08 14.28
N GLY A 593 16.29 -12.80 15.02
CA GLY A 593 17.17 -11.65 14.85
C GLY A 593 18.26 -11.75 13.78
N GLU A 594 18.97 -10.64 13.62
CA GLU A 594 20.43 -10.50 13.70
C GLU A 594 20.78 -9.00 13.70
N SER A 595 21.78 -8.62 14.50
CA SER A 595 22.17 -7.23 14.78
C SER A 595 23.19 -6.72 13.75
N VAL A 596 23.07 -5.45 13.32
CA VAL A 596 24.07 -4.75 12.50
C VAL A 596 24.73 -3.66 13.34
N GLU A 597 26.05 -3.77 13.55
CA GLU A 597 26.90 -2.73 14.13
C GLU A 597 27.31 -1.72 13.07
N LEU A 598 27.01 -0.44 13.29
CA LEU A 598 27.48 0.67 12.46
C LEU A 598 28.84 1.15 12.97
N ALA A 599 29.91 0.76 12.26
CA ALA A 599 31.25 1.33 12.46
C ALA A 599 31.27 2.79 11.95
N ARG A 600 31.69 3.72 12.81
CA ARG A 600 31.93 5.13 12.46
C ARG A 600 33.45 5.35 12.33
N GLU A 601 33.91 5.72 11.15
CA GLU A 601 35.25 6.32 10.97
C GLU A 601 35.16 7.85 11.02
N PRO A 602 36.21 8.55 11.50
CA PRO A 602 36.17 9.99 11.77
C PRO A 602 36.47 10.82 10.52
N VAL A 603 35.74 11.93 10.37
CA VAL A 603 36.01 12.98 9.37
C VAL A 603 36.89 14.05 10.03
N GLU A 604 38.07 14.31 9.46
CA GLU A 604 38.91 15.46 9.83
C GLU A 604 38.25 16.76 9.35
N LEU A 605 38.02 17.69 10.27
CA LEU A 605 37.60 19.07 9.97
C LEU A 605 38.71 20.04 10.40
N VAL A 606 39.06 20.91 9.46
CA VAL A 606 40.05 21.99 9.57
C VAL A 606 39.53 23.07 10.53
N GLU A 607 40.35 23.46 11.51
CA GLU A 607 40.03 24.51 12.48
C GLU A 607 40.13 25.91 11.85
N GLU A 608 39.02 26.64 11.81
CA GLU A 608 39.02 28.11 11.72
C GLU A 608 38.57 28.70 13.07
N SER A 609 39.39 29.60 13.58
CA SER A 609 39.34 30.17 14.92
C SER A 609 38.30 31.28 15.02
N VAL A 610 37.37 31.18 15.97
CA VAL A 610 36.61 32.34 16.47
C VAL A 610 36.58 32.29 18.00
N GLU A 611 37.31 33.23 18.61
CA GLU A 611 37.29 33.50 20.05
C GLU A 611 35.94 34.12 20.45
N LEU A 612 35.28 33.53 21.44
CA LEU A 612 34.29 34.22 22.25
C LEU A 612 34.48 33.89 23.73
N VAL A 613 34.33 34.95 24.51
CA VAL A 613 34.81 35.17 25.87
C VAL A 613 33.92 34.49 26.91
N GLY A 614 34.56 33.69 27.76
CA GLY A 614 34.38 33.62 29.21
C GLY A 614 32.97 33.56 29.80
N GLU A 615 32.53 32.35 30.16
CA GLU A 615 31.87 32.10 31.45
C GLU A 615 32.18 30.66 31.90
N SER A 616 32.64 30.53 33.14
CA SER A 616 33.16 29.30 33.71
C SER A 616 32.06 28.26 33.90
N VAL A 617 32.11 27.16 33.14
CA VAL A 617 31.34 25.94 33.40
C VAL A 617 32.30 24.90 33.97
N GLU A 618 32.04 24.45 35.20
CA GLU A 618 32.71 23.30 35.80
C GLU A 618 32.61 22.09 34.87
N LEU A 619 33.77 21.58 34.43
CA LEU A 619 33.90 20.30 33.75
C LEU A 619 33.43 19.18 34.67
N VAL A 620 32.18 18.73 34.51
CA VAL A 620 31.75 17.43 35.03
C VAL A 620 32.54 16.36 34.27
N PRO A 621 33.32 15.49 34.94
CA PRO A 621 34.12 14.48 34.25
C PRO A 621 33.22 13.54 33.44
N LYS A 622 33.64 13.19 32.22
CA LYS A 622 33.05 12.07 31.45
C LYS A 622 33.02 10.85 32.36
N SER A 623 31.81 10.45 32.76
CA SER A 623 31.57 9.25 33.55
C SER A 623 32.24 8.04 32.90
N ILE A 624 32.90 7.24 33.73
CA ILE A 624 33.53 5.97 33.36
C ILE A 624 32.42 5.03 32.86
N GLU A 625 32.22 4.92 31.55
CA GLU A 625 31.37 3.89 30.98
C GLU A 625 32.07 2.54 31.13
N HIS A 626 31.48 1.63 31.91
CA HIS A 626 32.03 0.28 32.09
C HIS A 626 31.83 -0.53 30.80
N PRO A 627 32.82 -1.32 30.32
CA PRO A 627 32.67 -2.10 29.08
C PRO A 627 31.45 -3.03 29.07
N LEU A 628 31.10 -3.61 30.23
CA LEU A 628 29.91 -4.45 30.41
C LEU A 628 28.57 -3.69 30.40
N SER A 629 28.59 -2.35 30.51
CA SER A 629 27.37 -1.53 30.47
C SER A 629 26.83 -1.30 29.05
N SER A 630 27.64 -1.56 28.03
CA SER A 630 27.27 -1.35 26.63
C SER A 630 26.87 -2.65 25.91
N ILE A 631 26.90 -3.79 26.61
CA ILE A 631 26.70 -5.12 26.01
C ILE A 631 25.22 -5.52 26.02
N GLU A 632 24.66 -5.78 24.85
CA GLU A 632 23.37 -6.47 24.73
C GLU A 632 23.53 -7.95 25.14
N LEU A 633 22.78 -8.34 26.18
CA LEU A 633 22.84 -9.69 26.72
C LEU A 633 22.07 -10.70 25.84
N ALA A 634 22.72 -11.78 25.43
CA ALA A 634 22.11 -12.88 24.68
C ALA A 634 20.92 -13.53 25.42
N ARG A 635 20.06 -14.29 24.71
CA ARG A 635 18.90 -14.99 25.32
C ARG A 635 19.29 -15.91 26.50
N HIS A 636 20.49 -16.50 26.47
CA HIS A 636 21.06 -17.31 27.57
C HIS A 636 22.37 -16.69 28.07
N VAL A 637 22.40 -16.29 29.34
CA VAL A 637 23.55 -15.65 30.00
C VAL A 637 23.87 -16.40 31.27
N SER A 638 25.16 -16.58 31.58
CA SER A 638 25.55 -17.18 32.85
C SER A 638 25.09 -16.30 34.03
N PRO A 639 24.71 -16.89 35.18
CA PRO A 639 24.28 -16.11 36.34
C PRO A 639 25.32 -15.09 36.82
N GLU A 640 26.62 -15.41 36.71
CA GLU A 640 27.73 -14.52 37.09
C GLU A 640 27.80 -13.30 36.16
N ARG A 641 27.66 -13.50 34.84
CA ARG A 641 27.66 -12.39 33.87
C ARG A 641 26.42 -11.51 33.97
N MET A 642 25.24 -12.10 34.26
CA MET A 642 24.02 -11.32 34.53
C MET A 642 24.19 -10.42 35.77
N ARG A 643 24.81 -10.94 36.84
CA ARG A 643 25.09 -10.16 38.06
C ARG A 643 26.08 -9.02 37.79
N ALA A 644 27.15 -9.30 37.04
CA ALA A 644 28.14 -8.28 36.64
C ALA A 644 27.50 -7.16 35.82
N THR A 645 26.67 -7.48 34.82
CA THR A 645 25.99 -6.46 34.01
C THR A 645 25.01 -5.61 34.84
N ILE A 646 24.26 -6.20 35.78
CA ILE A 646 23.38 -5.44 36.68
C ILE A 646 24.18 -4.43 37.51
N LEU A 647 25.31 -4.87 38.11
CA LEU A 647 26.19 -4.00 38.91
C LEU A 647 26.86 -2.91 38.05
N ALA A 648 27.22 -3.21 36.80
CA ALA A 648 27.78 -2.24 35.86
C ALA A 648 26.75 -1.15 35.46
N GLN A 649 25.49 -1.53 35.23
CA GLN A 649 24.42 -0.58 34.91
C GLN A 649 24.09 0.32 36.12
N CYS A 650 24.03 -0.26 37.31
CA CYS A 650 23.71 0.45 38.54
C CYS A 650 24.90 1.27 39.12
N SER A 651 26.10 1.13 38.57
CA SER A 651 27.27 1.95 38.94
C SER A 651 27.32 3.26 38.16
N ILE A 652 26.71 3.30 36.96
CA ILE A 652 26.62 4.48 36.10
C ILE A 652 25.47 5.38 36.52
N ALA A 653 24.30 4.81 36.83
CA ALA A 653 23.13 5.54 37.29
C ALA A 653 22.36 4.71 38.32
N ALA A 654 21.63 5.38 39.22
CA ALA A 654 20.67 4.68 40.08
C ALA A 654 19.45 4.31 39.23
N LEU A 655 19.13 3.01 39.14
CA LEU A 655 18.11 2.49 38.23
C LEU A 655 17.03 1.72 38.99
N THR A 656 15.77 1.91 38.62
CA THR A 656 14.65 1.13 39.14
C THR A 656 14.64 -0.29 38.56
N SER A 657 13.92 -1.20 39.21
CA SER A 657 13.75 -2.58 38.71
C SER A 657 13.12 -2.63 37.31
N GLN A 658 12.22 -1.68 37.00
CA GLN A 658 11.58 -1.56 35.68
C GLN A 658 12.55 -1.07 34.61
N GLU A 659 13.41 -0.10 34.92
CA GLU A 659 14.43 0.38 33.98
C GLU A 659 15.49 -0.67 33.70
N LEU A 660 15.91 -1.43 34.72
CA LEU A 660 16.81 -2.57 34.55
C LEU A 660 16.19 -3.68 33.69
N ALA A 661 14.92 -3.99 33.90
CA ALA A 661 14.17 -4.96 33.10
C ALA A 661 14.12 -4.54 31.62
N ALA A 662 13.84 -3.26 31.36
CA ALA A 662 13.82 -2.70 30.01
C ALA A 662 15.20 -2.73 29.34
N ARG A 663 16.26 -2.29 30.05
CA ARG A 663 17.63 -2.27 29.51
C ARG A 663 18.19 -3.66 29.24
N LEU A 664 17.94 -4.62 30.13
CA LEU A 664 18.44 -5.99 30.00
C LEU A 664 17.53 -6.88 29.15
N ARG A 665 16.37 -6.36 28.68
CA ARG A 665 15.32 -7.10 27.98
C ARG A 665 14.91 -8.37 28.74
N ARG A 666 14.70 -8.26 30.06
CA ARG A 666 14.29 -9.35 30.95
C ARG A 666 13.01 -9.01 31.69
N ASP A 667 12.29 -10.04 32.12
CA ASP A 667 11.12 -9.87 32.97
C ASP A 667 11.51 -9.23 34.33
N GLN A 668 10.73 -8.25 34.76
CA GLN A 668 10.97 -7.48 35.98
C GLN A 668 10.89 -8.38 37.23
N THR A 669 9.90 -9.26 37.28
CA THR A 669 9.68 -10.18 38.42
C THR A 669 10.83 -11.20 38.53
N TYR A 670 11.33 -11.68 37.39
CA TYR A 670 12.50 -12.55 37.31
C TYR A 670 13.77 -11.88 37.85
N LEU A 671 14.06 -10.63 37.46
CA LEU A 671 15.24 -9.90 37.94
C LEU A 671 15.16 -9.62 39.45
N LEU A 672 13.99 -9.21 39.94
CA LEU A 672 13.75 -8.94 41.36
C LEU A 672 13.97 -10.17 42.23
N ASN A 673 13.38 -11.30 41.83
CA ASN A 673 13.41 -12.53 42.62
C ASN A 673 14.75 -13.26 42.54
N ARG A 674 15.42 -13.25 41.38
CA ARG A 674 16.62 -14.07 41.15
C ARG A 674 17.93 -13.33 41.41
N TYR A 675 17.97 -12.01 41.24
CA TYR A 675 19.23 -11.25 41.28
C TYR A 675 19.21 -10.03 42.19
N LEU A 676 18.24 -9.12 42.06
CA LEU A 676 18.28 -7.85 42.80
C LEU A 676 18.16 -8.06 44.32
N SER A 677 17.29 -8.97 44.75
CA SER A 677 17.13 -9.28 46.18
C SER A 677 18.39 -9.91 46.79
N SER A 678 19.08 -10.80 46.05
CA SER A 678 20.32 -11.43 46.52
C SER A 678 21.49 -10.46 46.50
N LEU A 679 21.65 -9.65 45.45
CA LEU A 679 22.70 -8.63 45.35
C LEU A 679 22.59 -7.56 46.45
N VAL A 680 21.38 -7.20 46.86
CA VAL A 680 21.17 -6.30 48.00
C VAL A 680 21.50 -6.99 49.33
N ALA A 681 21.09 -8.24 49.51
CA ALA A 681 21.40 -9.01 50.72
C ALA A 681 22.91 -9.26 50.89
N GLU A 682 23.63 -9.41 49.77
CA GLU A 682 25.08 -9.56 49.72
C GLU A 682 25.84 -8.22 49.83
N GLY A 683 25.13 -7.09 49.93
CA GLY A 683 25.71 -5.76 50.08
C GLY A 683 26.37 -5.19 48.82
N LEU A 684 26.16 -5.80 47.65
CA LEU A 684 26.72 -5.36 46.36
C LEU A 684 25.85 -4.28 45.69
N LEU A 685 24.55 -4.27 45.99
CA LEU A 685 23.61 -3.20 45.63
C LEU A 685 23.02 -2.57 46.89
N GLU A 686 22.78 -1.27 46.85
CA GLU A 686 21.98 -0.55 47.85
C GLU A 686 20.70 0.00 47.23
N ARG A 687 19.66 0.15 48.04
CA ARG A 687 18.39 0.76 47.66
C ARG A 687 18.46 2.25 47.93
N VAL A 688 18.12 3.07 46.95
CA VAL A 688 18.11 4.54 47.04
C VAL A 688 16.66 5.00 47.18
N GLY A 689 16.24 5.39 48.40
CA GLY A 689 14.89 5.88 48.71
C GLY A 689 14.41 5.52 50.14
N THR A 690 13.38 6.20 50.64
CA THR A 690 12.96 6.16 52.07
C THR A 690 11.87 5.14 52.43
N ALA A 691 11.33 4.34 51.50
CA ALA A 691 10.28 3.36 51.79
C ALA A 691 10.61 1.98 51.19
N THR A 692 10.66 0.95 52.04
CA THR A 692 11.21 -0.38 51.73
C THR A 692 10.29 -1.31 50.92
N THR A 693 9.12 -0.83 50.46
CA THR A 693 8.10 -1.63 49.76
C THR A 693 7.54 -0.99 48.48
N ASP A 694 8.18 0.04 47.92
CA ASP A 694 7.71 0.71 46.69
C ASP A 694 8.35 0.10 45.42
N PRO A 695 7.57 -0.25 44.36
CA PRO A 695 8.12 -0.71 43.07
C PRO A 695 9.01 0.30 42.34
N HIS A 696 9.00 1.57 42.75
CA HIS A 696 9.86 2.64 42.22
C HIS A 696 11.21 2.79 42.95
N VAL A 697 11.57 1.87 43.86
CA VAL A 697 12.88 1.90 44.52
C VAL A 697 14.00 1.71 43.49
N ALA A 698 14.91 2.69 43.43
CA ALA A 698 16.09 2.65 42.60
C ALA A 698 17.23 1.89 43.30
N TYR A 699 18.07 1.22 42.52
CA TYR A 699 19.24 0.47 42.99
C TYR A 699 20.51 1.17 42.54
N ARG A 700 21.52 1.18 43.41
CA ARG A 700 22.85 1.73 43.13
C ARG A 700 23.91 0.73 43.54
N THR A 701 24.98 0.61 42.76
CA THR A 701 26.11 -0.26 43.08
C THR A 701 26.94 0.32 44.21
N THR A 702 27.16 -0.48 45.25
CA THR A 702 27.98 -0.10 46.41
C THR A 702 29.48 -0.16 46.05
N GLU A 703 30.34 0.34 46.94
CA GLU A 703 31.78 0.21 46.77
C GLU A 703 32.24 -1.26 46.74
N ALA A 704 31.64 -2.12 47.59
CA ALA A 704 31.85 -3.56 47.56
C ALA A 704 31.39 -4.19 46.23
N GLY A 705 30.26 -3.72 45.68
CA GLY A 705 29.77 -4.10 44.35
C GLY A 705 30.73 -3.74 43.22
N ARG A 706 31.37 -2.56 43.29
CA ARG A 706 32.39 -2.12 42.32
C ARG A 706 33.67 -2.96 42.40
N ALA A 707 34.13 -3.29 43.61
CA ALA A 707 35.29 -4.16 43.79
C ALA A 707 35.04 -5.58 43.24
N TRP A 708 33.87 -6.15 43.55
CA TRP A 708 33.44 -7.45 43.00
C TRP A 708 33.34 -7.43 41.47
N LEU A 709 32.77 -6.36 40.91
CA LEU A 709 32.66 -6.18 39.46
C LEU A 709 34.04 -6.15 38.78
N SER A 710 35.00 -5.43 39.35
CA SER A 710 36.37 -5.36 38.83
C SER A 710 37.09 -6.72 38.85
N GLU A 711 36.84 -7.55 39.87
CA GLU A 711 37.44 -8.89 39.98
C GLU A 711 36.82 -9.86 38.96
N VAL A 712 35.51 -9.75 38.72
CA VAL A 712 34.80 -10.58 37.73
C VAL A 712 35.16 -10.17 36.31
N GLU A 713 35.34 -8.88 36.02
CA GLU A 713 35.82 -8.41 34.71
C GLU A 713 37.25 -8.85 34.39
N ALA A 714 38.12 -8.96 35.40
CA ALA A 714 39.46 -9.50 35.17
C ALA A 714 39.45 -11.01 34.82
N ARG A 715 38.33 -11.71 35.06
CA ARG A 715 38.14 -13.15 34.82
C ARG A 715 37.33 -13.48 33.56
N LEU A 716 36.46 -12.58 33.12
CA LEU A 716 35.62 -12.70 31.91
C LEU A 716 36.38 -12.23 30.68
#